data_AF-A0A9N8KHB3-F1
#
_entry.id   AF-A0A9N8KHB3-F1
#
_cell.length_a   1.000
_cell.length_b   1.000
_cell.length_c   1.000
_cell.angle_alpha   90.00
_cell.angle_beta   90.00
_cell.angle_gamma   90.00
#
_symmetry.space_group_name_H-M   'P 1'
#
loop_
_entity.id
_entity.type
_entity.pdbx_description
1 polymer ?
#
loop_
_entity_poly.entity_id
_entity_poly.type
_entity_poly.pdbx_seq_one_letter_code
_entity_poly.pdbx_strand_id
1 'polypeptide(L)'
;MSPGPSTNLMLTMKVNDRVVMPPGVVQPRRVVKITSGGLNTVELKFPKFTLRSDDTSQPEIILDYERAEKGQPIFQIEHAASSAASINFQVFYSESLDAVYDERGDGPSLLFSNAMDTYRSVIHDVAPTTSARTLAARHAQCSQRYQRIRLLTPNASISFSMVGFWDTTHQEVSKSMFRCSDHKLNKIWKQGVRTISMCTVQKNETVPAWDTTTDGTRIYGQHWAPCRQGTRWMDSNVKFEVRIEHQGASWGVYMVANGLVFCLDKQRRTLVASEGLSHEASVFPAVERGRWMIDNALLQSEWLAIETVTRADCASVSINGITVASVSGLNLHPLVGGSENNSGSVAFGGPCGWIGTYRNLLVTDARQSVLYSNSLLRVDEPRTFADFAVGTNDLPCLIDGAKRDRAVFGGDLHISGRAALFSGTSPSAILGSIELLLSHQTSDGYLGNLCPIQAPKHMSDDEPPTYAFYSMSYALLLIVAVKDYWLFTGDTTILSNTWPKAKNMIQFAERFADHRGLIAAPPPLSCEINSPSQTSLYHTDRSIVTFFPLGGPVFGTSAEINLAFYDALMAMALIAPTALEKQKLMQKASALKQAIVQHLWSEETGIVRMSDSSPATGLCAHVNAYGMSLGVSPSHQKDRENLVQPSSKLPPAFRGLEARFDSSGLCSPYSAAFAVEACFKRDDGLGALNLLDRVWGMMVDKTSPDYSGGLWEAMTMDGQPLHKDTSLMHAWSASPVYLMPMYLAGVRPLKAGWKEWEAAPVFAGLEEVEAAVETPAGLLQIHWTFSGNGQTCGFVSIDVPKGTKGYIQPPKGWLIGSGDRTCEFTGSSVLVDSGKIRLLLRQEK
;
A
#
# COMPACT_ATOMS: atom_id res chain seq x y z
N MET A 1 26.13 27.39 -38.12
CA MET A 1 26.98 26.83 -37.06
C MET A 1 26.06 26.13 -36.09
N SER A 2 25.96 24.81 -36.20
CA SER A 2 25.07 23.95 -35.42
C SER A 2 25.89 23.28 -34.30
N PRO A 3 25.41 23.21 -33.05
CA PRO A 3 26.00 22.34 -32.03
C PRO A 3 25.47 20.91 -32.21
N GLY A 4 26.38 19.94 -32.29
CA GLY A 4 26.10 18.53 -32.57
C GLY A 4 25.46 17.75 -31.40
N PRO A 5 24.97 16.54 -31.66
CA PRO A 5 24.22 15.73 -30.70
C PRO A 5 25.13 15.03 -29.68
N SER A 6 24.72 15.06 -28.41
CA SER A 6 25.25 14.24 -27.33
C SER A 6 24.96 12.75 -27.58
N THR A 7 26.01 11.94 -27.65
CA THR A 7 25.94 10.49 -27.85
C THR A 7 25.37 9.77 -26.63
N ASN A 8 24.12 9.28 -26.75
CA ASN A 8 23.56 8.22 -25.91
C ASN A 8 24.22 6.88 -26.28
N LEU A 9 25.02 6.32 -25.38
CA LEU A 9 25.57 4.97 -25.51
C LEU A 9 24.60 3.94 -24.91
N MET A 10 23.67 3.43 -25.73
CA MET A 10 22.94 2.19 -25.45
C MET A 10 23.86 1.00 -25.77
N LEU A 11 24.54 0.46 -24.76
CA LEU A 11 25.27 -0.82 -24.87
C LEU A 11 24.30 -1.97 -24.58
N THR A 12 23.84 -2.64 -25.64
CA THR A 12 23.13 -3.93 -25.55
C THR A 12 24.17 -5.04 -25.76
N MET A 13 24.58 -5.75 -24.71
CA MET A 13 25.56 -6.84 -24.81
C MET A 13 24.89 -8.21 -24.81
N LYS A 14 25.34 -9.08 -25.73
CA LYS A 14 25.01 -10.51 -25.77
C LYS A 14 25.70 -11.24 -24.62
N VAL A 15 24.91 -11.99 -23.84
CA VAL A 15 25.34 -12.85 -22.73
C VAL A 15 26.12 -14.04 -23.28
N ASN A 16 27.41 -14.15 -22.94
CA ASN A 16 28.17 -15.40 -23.00
C ASN A 16 29.31 -15.36 -21.97
N ASP A 17 29.04 -15.96 -20.81
CA ASP A 17 29.92 -16.89 -20.09
C ASP A 17 29.19 -17.28 -18.78
N ARG A 18 28.73 -18.53 -18.71
CA ARG A 18 27.93 -19.04 -17.59
C ARG A 18 28.81 -19.20 -16.35
N VAL A 19 28.81 -18.19 -15.49
CA VAL A 19 29.06 -18.39 -14.05
C VAL A 19 27.92 -19.28 -13.53
N VAL A 20 28.25 -20.44 -12.97
CA VAL A 20 27.27 -21.33 -12.32
C VAL A 20 26.76 -20.59 -11.09
N MET A 21 25.52 -20.08 -11.18
CA MET A 21 24.91 -19.21 -10.19
C MET A 21 24.42 -20.00 -8.97
N PRO A 22 24.53 -19.45 -7.74
CA PRO A 22 23.76 -19.96 -6.62
C PRO A 22 22.26 -19.85 -6.95
N PRO A 23 21.44 -20.90 -6.72
CA PRO A 23 20.00 -20.80 -6.91
C PRO A 23 19.41 -19.69 -6.02
N GLY A 24 18.45 -18.92 -6.55
CA GLY A 24 17.71 -17.91 -5.79
C GLY A 24 18.33 -16.51 -5.70
N VAL A 25 19.24 -16.13 -6.60
CA VAL A 25 19.77 -14.74 -6.67
C VAL A 25 19.23 -14.00 -7.89
N VAL A 26 18.63 -12.83 -7.67
CA VAL A 26 18.24 -11.88 -8.71
C VAL A 26 19.39 -10.91 -8.97
N GLN A 27 19.86 -10.83 -10.21
CA GLN A 27 20.96 -9.96 -10.62
C GLN A 27 20.48 -8.85 -11.56
N PRO A 28 21.19 -7.71 -11.60
CA PRO A 28 20.91 -6.68 -12.58
C PRO A 28 21.11 -7.24 -13.99
N ARG A 29 20.44 -6.64 -14.96
CA ARG A 29 20.49 -7.07 -16.36
C ARG A 29 21.37 -6.17 -17.21
N ARG A 30 21.51 -4.91 -16.83
CA ARG A 30 22.33 -3.93 -17.54
C ARG A 30 22.82 -2.82 -16.62
N VAL A 31 23.80 -2.07 -17.13
CA VAL A 31 24.31 -0.85 -16.54
C VAL A 31 23.66 0.34 -17.24
N VAL A 32 23.10 1.27 -16.48
CA VAL A 32 22.47 2.50 -16.98
C VAL A 32 23.50 3.61 -17.14
N LYS A 33 24.36 3.79 -16.14
CA LYS A 33 25.35 4.86 -16.08
C LYS A 33 26.57 4.42 -15.29
N ILE A 34 27.72 4.93 -15.71
CA ILE A 34 28.98 4.88 -14.95
C ILE A 34 29.52 6.30 -14.93
N THR A 35 29.81 6.82 -13.74
CA THR A 35 30.55 8.08 -13.60
C THR A 35 31.97 7.73 -13.18
N SER A 36 32.92 7.84 -14.10
CA SER A 36 34.34 7.77 -13.76
C SER A 36 34.78 9.15 -13.28
N GLY A 37 35.21 9.20 -12.02
CA GLY A 37 36.06 10.26 -11.55
C GLY A 37 37.36 10.29 -12.35
N GLY A 38 37.42 11.09 -13.41
CA GLY A 38 38.63 11.42 -14.16
C GLY A 38 39.73 10.35 -14.19
N LEU A 39 39.51 9.24 -14.92
CA LEU A 39 40.49 8.34 -15.59
C LEU A 39 39.81 6.97 -15.83
N ASN A 40 40.40 6.18 -16.73
CA ASN A 40 39.85 4.98 -17.37
C ASN A 40 39.64 3.74 -16.45
N THR A 41 39.11 3.88 -15.23
CA THR A 41 39.32 2.89 -14.15
C THR A 41 38.14 1.98 -13.76
N VAL A 42 37.00 2.02 -14.46
CA VAL A 42 36.01 0.93 -14.31
C VAL A 42 36.33 -0.18 -15.30
N GLU A 43 37.05 -1.21 -14.85
CA GLU A 43 37.08 -2.48 -15.57
C GLU A 43 35.71 -3.15 -15.42
N LEU A 44 34.87 -3.03 -16.45
CA LEU A 44 33.55 -3.66 -16.51
C LEU A 44 33.64 -4.95 -17.34
N LYS A 45 33.47 -6.09 -16.66
CA LYS A 45 33.13 -7.39 -17.26
C LYS A 45 31.82 -7.86 -16.64
N PHE A 46 30.74 -7.13 -16.94
CA PHE A 46 29.44 -7.32 -16.29
C PHE A 46 29.05 -8.81 -16.24
N PRO A 47 28.66 -9.35 -15.06
CA PRO A 47 28.29 -8.63 -13.84
C PRO A 47 29.44 -8.21 -12.92
N LYS A 48 30.71 -8.47 -13.27
CA LYS A 48 31.88 -8.07 -12.47
C LYS A 48 32.32 -6.64 -12.79
N PHE A 49 32.60 -5.85 -11.76
CA PHE A 49 33.13 -4.49 -11.92
C PHE A 49 33.96 -4.05 -10.72
N THR A 50 34.87 -3.10 -10.95
CA THR A 50 35.68 -2.47 -9.90
C THR A 50 35.42 -0.98 -9.85
N LEU A 51 35.18 -0.45 -8.65
CA LEU A 51 35.14 0.99 -8.38
C LEU A 51 36.47 1.40 -7.75
N ARG A 52 37.08 2.48 -8.27
CA ARG A 52 38.33 3.05 -7.76
C ARG A 52 38.16 4.55 -7.53
N SER A 53 38.32 4.99 -6.30
CA SER A 53 38.30 6.40 -5.92
C SER A 53 39.71 6.97 -5.84
N ASP A 54 39.83 8.26 -6.10
CA ASP A 54 41.00 9.08 -5.80
C ASP A 54 40.64 10.14 -4.74
N ASP A 55 41.52 11.11 -4.49
CA ASP A 55 41.30 12.20 -3.52
C ASP A 55 40.11 13.10 -3.87
N THR A 56 39.74 13.18 -5.14
CA THR A 56 38.77 14.14 -5.68
C THR A 56 37.48 13.49 -6.19
N SER A 57 37.46 12.16 -6.30
CA SER A 57 36.43 11.47 -7.04
C SER A 57 35.74 10.32 -6.30
N GLN A 58 34.42 10.31 -6.41
CA GLN A 58 33.54 9.27 -5.87
C GLN A 58 32.89 8.51 -7.05
N PRO A 59 33.50 7.42 -7.53
CA PRO A 59 32.97 6.69 -8.66
C PRO A 59 31.62 6.05 -8.30
N GLU A 60 30.72 6.04 -9.26
CA GLU A 60 29.38 5.45 -9.10
C GLU A 60 28.97 4.65 -10.34
N ILE A 61 28.14 3.64 -10.11
CA ILE A 61 27.49 2.81 -11.13
C ILE A 61 26.00 2.70 -10.83
N ILE A 62 25.17 2.77 -11.88
CA ILE A 62 23.72 2.56 -11.79
C ILE A 62 23.35 1.28 -12.55
N LEU A 63 22.68 0.37 -11.86
CA LEU A 63 22.28 -0.95 -12.30
C LEU A 63 20.76 -1.00 -12.50
N ASP A 64 20.30 -1.67 -13.56
CA ASP A 64 18.87 -1.83 -13.88
C ASP A 64 18.51 -3.33 -13.94
N TYR A 65 17.48 -3.69 -13.18
CA TYR A 65 16.93 -5.05 -13.09
C TYR A 65 15.79 -5.31 -14.10
N GLU A 66 15.54 -4.36 -15.01
CA GLU A 66 14.47 -4.29 -16.03
C GLU A 66 13.05 -4.15 -15.49
N ARG A 67 12.83 -4.47 -14.22
CA ARG A 67 11.57 -4.31 -13.49
C ARG A 67 11.85 -4.25 -11.99
N ALA A 68 10.85 -3.89 -11.21
CA ALA A 68 10.93 -3.87 -9.76
C ALA A 68 10.92 -5.30 -9.21
N GLU A 69 11.94 -5.68 -8.44
CA GLU A 69 12.13 -6.98 -7.81
C GLU A 69 12.22 -6.84 -6.28
N LYS A 70 11.98 -7.94 -5.58
CA LYS A 70 11.95 -8.03 -4.11
C LYS A 70 13.07 -8.94 -3.61
N GLY A 71 13.81 -8.51 -2.59
CA GLY A 71 14.77 -9.39 -1.95
C GLY A 71 15.73 -8.72 -0.97
N GLN A 72 16.56 -9.54 -0.33
CA GLN A 72 17.62 -9.06 0.56
C GLN A 72 18.86 -8.68 -0.28
N PRO A 73 19.33 -7.42 -0.26
CA PRO A 73 20.50 -7.03 -1.04
C PRO A 73 21.76 -7.81 -0.65
N ILE A 74 22.52 -8.23 -1.67
CA ILE A 74 23.78 -8.95 -1.49
C ILE A 74 24.88 -8.45 -2.42
N PHE A 75 26.11 -8.52 -1.91
CA PHE A 75 27.32 -8.08 -2.59
C PHE A 75 28.42 -9.12 -2.38
N GLN A 76 28.90 -9.74 -3.47
CA GLN A 76 30.12 -10.55 -3.42
C GLN A 76 31.31 -9.68 -3.83
N ILE A 77 32.22 -9.52 -2.88
CA ILE A 77 33.40 -8.68 -3.00
C ILE A 77 34.61 -9.60 -3.14
N GLU A 78 35.30 -9.56 -4.29
CA GLU A 78 36.49 -10.37 -4.54
C GLU A 78 37.74 -9.75 -3.91
N HIS A 79 37.84 -8.42 -3.96
CA HIS A 79 38.99 -7.67 -3.48
C HIS A 79 38.55 -6.28 -3.02
N ALA A 80 39.08 -5.82 -1.89
CA ALA A 80 38.89 -4.45 -1.40
C ALA A 80 40.22 -3.94 -0.84
N ALA A 81 40.72 -2.81 -1.34
CA ALA A 81 42.01 -2.24 -0.93
C ALA A 81 41.86 -0.76 -0.58
N SER A 82 42.43 -0.37 0.55
CA SER A 82 42.59 1.01 1.00
C SER A 82 43.66 1.03 2.10
N SER A 83 44.27 2.20 2.32
CA SER A 83 45.06 2.45 3.54
C SER A 83 44.19 2.66 4.78
N ALA A 84 42.89 2.93 4.61
CA ALA A 84 41.93 3.05 5.70
C ALA A 84 41.56 1.67 6.28
N ALA A 85 41.22 1.63 7.57
CA ALA A 85 40.79 0.41 8.25
C ALA A 85 39.42 -0.12 7.78
N SER A 86 38.59 0.76 7.21
CA SER A 86 37.29 0.44 6.64
C SER A 86 37.11 1.15 5.30
N ILE A 87 36.41 0.49 4.38
CA ILE A 87 36.01 0.99 3.07
C ILE A 87 34.49 1.08 3.08
N ASN A 88 33.98 2.29 2.90
CA ASN A 88 32.56 2.60 2.89
C ASN A 88 32.09 2.73 1.44
N PHE A 89 31.01 2.04 1.11
CA PHE A 89 30.26 2.28 -0.12
C PHE A 89 28.78 2.47 0.21
N GLN A 90 28.11 3.32 -0.55
CA GLN A 90 26.70 3.65 -0.37
C GLN A 90 25.89 3.06 -1.50
N VAL A 91 24.71 2.55 -1.16
CA VAL A 91 23.77 1.95 -2.11
C VAL A 91 22.44 2.66 -2.03
N PHE A 92 21.96 3.13 -3.17
CA PHE A 92 20.66 3.78 -3.32
C PHE A 92 19.75 2.84 -4.10
N TYR A 93 18.49 2.73 -3.66
CA TYR A 93 17.48 1.86 -4.24
C TYR A 93 16.31 2.70 -4.72
N SER A 94 15.74 2.35 -5.87
CA SER A 94 14.48 2.94 -6.32
C SER A 94 13.67 2.06 -7.25
N GLU A 95 12.37 2.30 -7.32
CA GLU A 95 11.50 1.72 -8.36
C GLU A 95 11.56 2.50 -9.69
N SER A 96 11.68 3.84 -9.63
CA SER A 96 11.76 4.73 -10.81
C SER A 96 13.20 5.13 -11.14
N LEU A 97 13.45 5.50 -12.39
CA LEU A 97 14.77 5.93 -12.81
C LEU A 97 15.15 7.28 -12.22
N ASP A 98 14.21 8.23 -12.17
CA ASP A 98 14.47 9.57 -11.63
C ASP A 98 14.88 9.51 -10.14
N ALA A 99 14.21 8.70 -9.34
CA ALA A 99 14.47 8.62 -7.90
C ALA A 99 15.83 7.99 -7.56
N VAL A 100 16.44 7.18 -8.44
CA VAL A 100 17.77 6.59 -8.16
C VAL A 100 18.88 7.64 -8.10
N TYR A 101 18.66 8.81 -8.73
CA TYR A 101 19.60 9.93 -8.72
C TYR A 101 19.48 10.78 -7.46
N ASP A 102 18.40 10.64 -6.69
CA ASP A 102 18.24 11.31 -5.41
C ASP A 102 19.19 10.71 -4.37
N GLU A 103 19.75 11.57 -3.51
CA GLU A 103 20.67 11.13 -2.45
C GLU A 103 19.96 10.35 -1.33
N ARG A 104 18.63 10.30 -1.36
CA ARG A 104 17.81 9.46 -0.48
C ARG A 104 17.22 8.23 -1.18
N GLY A 105 17.46 8.04 -2.48
CA GLY A 105 16.73 7.07 -3.30
C GLY A 105 15.24 7.45 -3.39
N ASP A 106 14.34 6.46 -3.42
CA ASP A 106 12.89 6.69 -3.33
C ASP A 106 12.33 6.56 -1.89
N GLY A 107 13.12 6.98 -0.90
CA GLY A 107 12.76 7.02 0.53
C GLY A 107 13.22 8.31 1.23
N PRO A 108 13.19 8.37 2.58
CA PRO A 108 12.80 7.29 3.50
C PRO A 108 11.28 7.06 3.59
N SER A 109 10.87 5.81 3.79
CA SER A 109 9.48 5.38 4.00
C SER A 109 9.19 5.17 5.48
N LEU A 110 8.82 6.24 6.18
CA LEU A 110 8.71 6.28 7.65
C LEU A 110 7.30 6.05 8.20
N LEU A 111 6.36 5.63 7.35
CA LEU A 111 4.97 5.41 7.74
C LEU A 111 4.75 3.97 8.22
N PHE A 112 4.10 3.86 9.38
CA PHE A 112 3.43 2.70 9.97
C PHE A 112 4.25 1.44 10.30
N SER A 113 5.37 1.14 9.63
CA SER A 113 5.92 -0.22 9.66
C SER A 113 7.45 -0.29 9.61
N ASN A 114 8.01 -1.34 10.23
CA ASN A 114 9.42 -1.75 10.12
C ASN A 114 9.59 -3.02 9.27
N ALA A 115 8.59 -3.38 8.45
CA ALA A 115 8.54 -4.62 7.67
C ALA A 115 9.42 -4.59 6.41
N MET A 116 10.28 -3.59 6.27
CA MET A 116 11.20 -3.32 5.17
C MET A 116 12.38 -2.48 5.68
N ASP A 117 13.36 -2.25 4.82
CA ASP A 117 14.26 -1.12 5.02
C ASP A 117 13.52 0.20 4.75
N THR A 118 13.32 0.98 5.81
CA THR A 118 12.77 2.34 5.74
C THR A 118 13.64 3.23 4.86
N TYR A 119 14.96 3.05 4.91
CA TYR A 119 15.91 3.86 4.16
C TYR A 119 16.20 3.22 2.81
N ARG A 120 16.25 4.08 1.79
CA ARG A 120 16.53 3.70 0.40
C ARG A 120 17.91 4.18 -0.05
N SER A 121 18.72 4.55 0.93
CA SER A 121 20.11 5.00 0.83
C SER A 121 20.85 4.44 2.03
N VAL A 122 21.70 3.44 1.84
CA VAL A 122 22.32 2.66 2.91
C VAL A 122 23.83 2.62 2.71
N ILE A 123 24.57 2.89 3.78
CA ILE A 123 26.04 2.80 3.79
C ILE A 123 26.45 1.42 4.31
N HIS A 124 27.40 0.82 3.61
CA HIS A 124 27.99 -0.46 3.95
C HIS A 124 29.49 -0.32 4.21
N ASP A 125 29.95 -1.02 5.24
CA ASP A 125 31.34 -1.01 5.68
C ASP A 125 32.03 -2.34 5.40
N VAL A 126 33.22 -2.27 4.81
CA VAL A 126 34.00 -3.45 4.42
C VAL A 126 35.46 -3.25 4.82
N ALA A 127 36.01 -4.19 5.58
CA ALA A 127 37.45 -4.21 5.85
C ALA A 127 38.24 -4.56 4.57
N PRO A 128 39.43 -3.96 4.34
CA PRO A 128 40.32 -4.36 3.26
C PRO A 128 40.54 -5.88 3.23
N THR A 129 40.46 -6.48 2.05
CA THR A 129 40.52 -7.92 1.89
C THR A 129 41.04 -8.33 0.51
N THR A 130 41.80 -9.41 0.49
CA THR A 130 42.29 -10.07 -0.73
C THR A 130 41.58 -11.40 -1.01
N SER A 131 40.65 -11.80 -0.14
CA SER A 131 39.84 -13.00 -0.29
C SER A 131 38.38 -12.64 -0.52
N ALA A 132 37.68 -13.47 -1.29
CA ALA A 132 36.27 -13.25 -1.59
C ALA A 132 35.41 -13.27 -0.32
N ARG A 133 34.51 -12.28 -0.18
CA ARG A 133 33.55 -12.15 0.91
C ARG A 133 32.16 -11.84 0.38
N THR A 134 31.13 -12.33 1.07
CA THR A 134 29.74 -11.97 0.80
C THR A 134 29.25 -11.05 1.91
N LEU A 135 28.75 -9.88 1.53
CA LEU A 135 28.02 -8.97 2.39
C LEU A 135 26.53 -9.05 2.06
N ALA A 136 25.70 -9.15 3.08
CA ALA A 136 24.25 -9.05 2.94
C ALA A 136 23.74 -7.84 3.74
N ALA A 137 22.81 -7.09 3.16
CA ALA A 137 22.14 -6.03 3.89
C ALA A 137 21.21 -6.64 4.96
N ARG A 138 21.03 -5.95 6.09
CA ARG A 138 20.18 -6.43 7.19
C ARG A 138 18.72 -6.55 6.76
N HIS A 139 18.19 -5.49 6.17
CA HIS A 139 16.79 -5.38 5.79
C HIS A 139 16.59 -5.67 4.31
N ALA A 140 15.44 -6.26 3.99
CA ALA A 140 15.07 -6.52 2.61
C ALA A 140 14.62 -5.22 1.91
N GLN A 141 14.97 -5.12 0.63
CA GLN A 141 14.38 -4.14 -0.27
C GLN A 141 13.19 -4.83 -0.94
N CYS A 142 11.98 -4.53 -0.45
CA CYS A 142 10.79 -5.29 -0.80
C CYS A 142 10.19 -4.97 -2.18
N SER A 143 10.65 -3.89 -2.81
CA SER A 143 10.45 -3.58 -4.23
C SER A 143 11.51 -2.57 -4.67
N GLN A 144 12.33 -2.90 -5.65
CA GLN A 144 13.31 -2.01 -6.26
C GLN A 144 13.62 -2.45 -7.70
N ARG A 145 13.85 -1.50 -8.61
CA ARG A 145 14.30 -1.77 -9.98
C ARG A 145 15.72 -1.28 -10.23
N TYR A 146 16.05 -0.11 -9.70
CA TYR A 146 17.32 0.54 -9.92
C TYR A 146 18.15 0.53 -8.66
N GLN A 147 19.45 0.28 -8.83
CA GLN A 147 20.41 0.27 -7.75
C GLN A 147 21.62 1.12 -8.15
N ARG A 148 21.87 2.20 -7.42
CA ARG A 148 23.08 3.03 -7.57
C ARG A 148 24.07 2.68 -6.49
N ILE A 149 25.33 2.45 -6.85
CA ILE A 149 26.42 2.14 -5.90
C ILE A 149 27.49 3.20 -6.05
N ARG A 150 27.86 3.85 -4.94
CA ARG A 150 28.91 4.87 -4.88
C ARG A 150 29.98 4.47 -3.88
N LEU A 151 31.25 4.55 -4.27
CA LEU A 151 32.37 4.38 -3.35
C LEU A 151 32.65 5.72 -2.64
N LEU A 152 32.62 5.72 -1.30
CA LEU A 152 32.77 6.94 -0.50
C LEU A 152 34.20 7.14 0.00
N THR A 153 34.90 6.08 0.38
CA THR A 153 36.26 6.16 0.92
C THR A 153 37.24 6.64 -0.16
N PRO A 154 38.00 7.72 0.04
CA PRO A 154 39.03 8.19 -0.90
C PRO A 154 40.19 7.18 -1.03
N ASN A 155 40.86 7.18 -2.19
CA ASN A 155 42.00 6.30 -2.48
C ASN A 155 41.75 4.81 -2.17
N ALA A 156 40.54 4.34 -2.47
CA ALA A 156 40.11 2.97 -2.23
C ALA A 156 39.73 2.29 -3.55
N SER A 157 39.82 0.96 -3.56
CA SER A 157 39.34 0.13 -4.66
C SER A 157 38.48 -0.99 -4.09
N ILE A 158 37.32 -1.24 -4.70
CA ILE A 158 36.46 -2.37 -4.37
C ILE A 158 36.01 -3.09 -5.64
N SER A 159 36.21 -4.40 -5.69
CA SER A 159 35.89 -5.26 -6.82
C SER A 159 34.73 -6.17 -6.46
N PHE A 160 33.61 -6.00 -7.16
CA PHE A 160 32.42 -6.83 -7.01
C PHE A 160 32.43 -7.92 -8.08
N SER A 161 32.26 -9.16 -7.66
CA SER A 161 32.02 -10.29 -8.56
C SER A 161 30.53 -10.55 -8.81
N MET A 162 29.68 -10.10 -7.89
CA MET A 162 28.23 -10.15 -8.00
C MET A 162 27.61 -9.06 -7.14
N VAL A 163 26.58 -8.42 -7.69
CA VAL A 163 25.63 -7.59 -6.95
C VAL A 163 24.24 -8.09 -7.30
N GLY A 164 23.35 -8.19 -6.31
CA GLY A 164 22.03 -8.78 -6.51
C GLY A 164 21.16 -8.73 -5.27
N PHE A 165 20.11 -9.55 -5.30
CA PHE A 165 19.23 -9.81 -4.18
C PHE A 165 19.06 -11.31 -3.98
N TRP A 166 19.04 -11.78 -2.74
CA TRP A 166 18.42 -13.08 -2.47
C TRP A 166 16.92 -12.94 -2.66
N ASP A 167 16.39 -13.77 -3.54
CA ASP A 167 14.98 -13.86 -3.82
C ASP A 167 14.25 -14.35 -2.56
N THR A 168 13.39 -13.49 -2.03
CA THR A 168 12.51 -13.80 -0.90
C THR A 168 11.10 -14.09 -1.36
N THR A 169 10.87 -14.20 -2.68
CA THR A 169 9.54 -14.43 -3.24
C THR A 169 9.13 -15.89 -3.07
N HIS A 170 8.01 -16.10 -2.38
CA HIS A 170 7.20 -17.29 -2.55
C HIS A 170 6.25 -17.02 -3.71
N GLN A 171 6.71 -17.20 -4.96
CA GLN A 171 5.83 -17.08 -6.12
C GLN A 171 4.85 -18.25 -6.13
N GLU A 172 3.63 -18.00 -5.68
CA GLU A 172 2.51 -18.86 -6.00
C GLU A 172 2.21 -18.73 -7.50
N VAL A 173 2.27 -19.85 -8.22
CA VAL A 173 1.86 -19.88 -9.63
C VAL A 173 0.35 -19.68 -9.68
N SER A 174 -0.08 -18.53 -10.21
CA SER A 174 -1.49 -18.23 -10.48
C SER A 174 -2.12 -19.38 -11.25
N LYS A 175 -3.17 -19.97 -10.69
CA LYS A 175 -3.98 -20.99 -11.36
C LYS A 175 -5.11 -20.39 -12.20
N SER A 176 -5.44 -19.12 -11.94
CA SER A 176 -6.39 -18.35 -12.73
C SER A 176 -5.72 -17.72 -13.95
N MET A 177 -6.51 -17.37 -14.97
CA MET A 177 -6.04 -16.79 -16.22
C MET A 177 -7.10 -15.83 -16.79
N PHE A 178 -6.65 -14.75 -17.43
CA PHE A 178 -7.45 -13.97 -18.36
C PHE A 178 -6.67 -13.71 -19.64
N ARG A 179 -7.35 -13.77 -20.78
CA ARG A 179 -6.82 -13.43 -22.09
C ARG A 179 -7.93 -12.86 -22.97
N CYS A 180 -7.59 -11.95 -23.87
CA CYS A 180 -8.48 -11.47 -24.92
C CYS A 180 -7.70 -11.16 -26.21
N SER A 181 -8.43 -10.78 -27.25
CA SER A 181 -7.86 -10.35 -28.54
C SER A 181 -6.97 -9.09 -28.47
N ASP A 182 -7.09 -8.27 -27.41
CA ASP A 182 -6.21 -7.11 -27.20
C ASP A 182 -4.96 -7.50 -26.38
N HIS A 183 -3.80 -7.41 -27.03
CA HIS A 183 -2.52 -7.78 -26.40
C HIS A 183 -2.09 -6.82 -25.27
N LYS A 184 -2.49 -5.55 -25.29
CA LYS A 184 -2.17 -4.60 -24.21
C LYS A 184 -3.00 -4.92 -22.96
N LEU A 185 -4.30 -5.21 -23.10
CA LEU A 185 -5.14 -5.66 -21.98
C LEU A 185 -4.59 -6.94 -21.33
N ASN A 186 -4.07 -7.87 -22.14
CA ASN A 186 -3.41 -9.08 -21.62
C ASN A 186 -2.17 -8.77 -20.78
N LYS A 187 -1.40 -7.73 -21.14
CA LYS A 187 -0.26 -7.27 -20.32
C LYS A 187 -0.72 -6.62 -19.03
N ILE A 188 -1.77 -5.79 -19.09
CA ILE A 188 -2.37 -5.13 -17.91
C ILE A 188 -2.77 -6.18 -16.89
N TRP A 189 -3.49 -7.24 -17.32
CA TRP A 189 -3.90 -8.32 -16.43
C TRP A 189 -2.69 -9.01 -15.78
N LYS A 190 -1.69 -9.42 -16.58
CA LYS A 190 -0.49 -10.11 -16.09
C LYS A 190 0.30 -9.27 -15.07
N GLN A 191 0.42 -7.96 -15.30
CA GLN A 191 1.08 -7.07 -14.36
C GLN A 191 0.26 -6.85 -13.09
N GLY A 192 -1.07 -6.81 -13.19
CA GLY A 192 -1.94 -6.80 -12.02
C GLY A 192 -1.74 -8.03 -11.13
N VAL A 193 -1.71 -9.23 -11.73
CA VAL A 193 -1.42 -10.49 -11.00
C VAL A 193 -0.05 -10.45 -10.33
N ARG A 194 0.98 -9.96 -11.03
CA ARG A 194 2.31 -9.79 -10.43
C ARG A 194 2.31 -8.78 -9.28
N THR A 195 1.55 -7.70 -9.41
CA THR A 195 1.43 -6.67 -8.37
C THR A 195 0.83 -7.26 -7.11
N ILE A 196 -0.26 -8.03 -7.23
CA ILE A 196 -0.85 -8.76 -6.10
C ILE A 196 0.17 -9.73 -5.49
N SER A 197 0.85 -10.55 -6.29
CA SER A 197 1.85 -11.48 -5.77
C SER A 197 2.97 -10.78 -4.98
N MET A 198 3.41 -9.59 -5.42
CA MET A 198 4.43 -8.81 -4.73
C MET A 198 3.92 -8.14 -3.45
N CYS A 199 2.61 -7.88 -3.37
CA CYS A 199 1.93 -7.33 -2.20
C CYS A 199 1.34 -8.41 -1.28
N THR A 200 1.53 -9.69 -1.59
CA THR A 200 1.19 -10.80 -0.70
C THR A 200 2.42 -11.12 0.16
N VAL A 201 2.23 -11.06 1.48
CA VAL A 201 3.25 -11.40 2.47
C VAL A 201 2.84 -12.68 3.17
N GLN A 202 3.70 -13.69 3.13
CA GLN A 202 3.44 -14.96 3.81
C GLN A 202 3.67 -14.83 5.31
N LYS A 203 3.08 -15.74 6.09
CA LYS A 203 3.34 -15.82 7.54
C LYS A 203 4.83 -16.01 7.79
N ASN A 204 5.36 -15.28 8.78
CA ASN A 204 6.76 -15.29 9.18
C ASN A 204 7.76 -14.84 8.09
N GLU A 205 7.30 -14.11 7.06
CA GLU A 205 8.16 -13.67 5.97
C GLU A 205 9.01 -12.44 6.35
N THR A 206 8.47 -11.55 7.18
CA THR A 206 9.22 -10.39 7.70
C THR A 206 10.27 -10.81 8.71
N VAL A 207 11.36 -10.05 8.80
CA VAL A 207 12.44 -10.29 9.77
C VAL A 207 12.34 -9.30 10.93
N PRO A 208 12.74 -9.70 12.16
CA PRO A 208 12.79 -8.77 13.28
C PRO A 208 13.64 -7.53 12.97
N ALA A 209 13.09 -6.35 13.25
CA ALA A 209 13.81 -5.10 13.04
C ALA A 209 14.91 -4.87 14.09
N TRP A 210 14.73 -5.43 15.29
CA TRP A 210 15.62 -5.26 16.45
C TRP A 210 16.27 -6.58 16.87
N ASP A 211 17.43 -6.49 17.53
CA ASP A 211 18.13 -7.65 18.09
C ASP A 211 18.14 -7.59 19.62
N THR A 212 17.39 -8.47 20.26
CA THR A 212 17.35 -8.66 21.72
C THR A 212 18.59 -9.43 22.19
N THR A 213 19.28 -8.90 23.20
CA THR A 213 20.47 -9.53 23.80
C THR A 213 20.30 -9.70 25.31
N THR A 214 21.30 -10.28 25.99
CA THR A 214 21.32 -10.37 27.46
C THR A 214 21.49 -9.02 28.15
N ASP A 215 22.05 -8.04 27.44
CA ASP A 215 22.47 -6.77 28.03
C ASP A 215 21.57 -5.60 27.60
N GLY A 216 20.62 -5.84 26.69
CA GLY A 216 19.70 -4.86 26.12
C GLY A 216 19.22 -5.24 24.71
N THR A 217 18.32 -4.46 24.15
CA THR A 217 17.85 -4.61 22.77
C THR A 217 18.57 -3.61 21.89
N ARG A 218 19.27 -4.11 20.88
CA ARG A 218 19.92 -3.29 19.86
C ARG A 218 18.88 -2.85 18.83
N ILE A 219 18.75 -1.54 18.69
CA ILE A 219 17.83 -0.88 17.79
C ILE A 219 18.63 -0.14 16.73
N TYR A 220 18.26 -0.38 15.48
CA TYR A 220 18.88 0.17 14.28
C TYR A 220 18.06 1.35 13.76
N GLY A 221 18.72 2.29 13.08
CA GLY A 221 18.06 3.38 12.39
C GLY A 221 17.02 2.90 11.38
N GLN A 222 15.74 3.07 11.71
CA GLN A 222 14.53 2.74 10.94
C GLN A 222 13.39 3.65 11.42
N HIS A 223 12.16 3.45 10.92
CA HIS A 223 10.93 3.97 11.52
C HIS A 223 10.91 3.86 13.05
N TRP A 224 10.43 4.91 13.71
CA TRP A 224 10.25 4.97 15.16
C TRP A 224 9.02 4.16 15.56
N ALA A 225 9.26 2.90 15.91
CA ALA A 225 8.21 1.98 16.30
C ALA A 225 7.61 2.40 17.66
N PRO A 226 6.33 2.80 17.72
CA PRO A 226 5.66 3.17 18.96
C PRO A 226 5.23 1.94 19.76
N CYS A 227 5.29 2.03 21.09
CA CYS A 227 4.71 0.99 21.94
C CYS A 227 3.17 1.06 21.85
N ARG A 228 2.54 -0.02 21.37
CA ARG A 228 1.09 -0.10 21.15
C ARG A 228 0.25 0.13 22.43
N GLN A 229 0.82 -0.18 23.59
CA GLN A 229 0.16 -0.05 24.90
C GLN A 229 -0.05 1.42 25.31
N GLY A 230 0.68 2.35 24.68
CA GLY A 230 0.75 3.74 25.11
C GLY A 230 0.13 4.78 24.21
N THR A 231 -0.66 4.37 23.22
CA THR A 231 -1.23 5.28 22.21
C THR A 231 -2.17 6.38 22.77
N ARG A 232 -2.50 6.32 24.06
CA ARG A 232 -3.34 7.30 24.79
C ARG A 232 -2.68 7.87 26.05
N TRP A 233 -1.37 7.68 26.24
CA TRP A 233 -0.69 8.28 27.40
C TRP A 233 -0.57 9.80 27.21
N MET A 234 -0.92 10.55 28.26
CA MET A 234 -0.80 12.00 28.30
C MET A 234 0.51 12.39 29.03
N ASP A 235 0.38 12.91 30.25
CA ASP A 235 1.50 13.22 31.11
C ASP A 235 2.19 11.94 31.58
N SER A 236 3.44 11.78 31.16
CA SER A 236 4.23 10.60 31.47
C SER A 236 5.66 10.94 31.87
N ASN A 237 6.32 9.98 32.48
CA ASN A 237 7.74 9.98 32.72
C ASN A 237 8.29 8.67 32.16
N VAL A 238 9.08 8.81 31.08
CA VAL A 238 9.70 7.72 30.34
C VAL A 238 11.17 7.62 30.76
N LYS A 239 11.54 6.49 31.35
CA LYS A 239 12.89 6.18 31.81
C LYS A 239 13.43 4.96 31.08
N PHE A 240 14.67 5.03 30.64
CA PHE A 240 15.40 3.88 30.11
C PHE A 240 16.91 4.14 30.18
N GLU A 241 17.71 3.10 30.01
CA GLU A 241 19.15 3.23 29.81
C GLU A 241 19.50 2.94 28.34
N VAL A 242 20.44 3.69 27.79
CA VAL A 242 20.94 3.47 26.42
C VAL A 242 22.46 3.50 26.36
N ARG A 243 23.03 2.56 25.60
CA ARG A 243 24.43 2.58 25.17
C ARG A 243 24.49 2.90 23.68
N ILE A 244 25.21 3.96 23.32
CA ILE A 244 25.40 4.35 21.91
C ILE A 244 26.53 3.50 21.32
N GLU A 245 26.17 2.57 20.43
CA GLU A 245 27.14 1.72 19.73
C GLU A 245 27.69 2.41 18.48
N HIS A 246 26.84 3.12 17.73
CA HIS A 246 27.24 3.84 16.53
C HIS A 246 26.43 5.15 16.33
N GLN A 247 27.15 6.25 16.15
CA GLN A 247 26.69 7.64 15.95
C GLN A 247 25.80 8.25 17.04
N GLY A 248 24.69 7.63 17.41
CA GLY A 248 23.73 8.24 18.33
C GLY A 248 22.65 7.31 18.85
N ALA A 249 21.76 7.87 19.68
CA ALA A 249 20.55 7.23 20.18
C ALA A 249 19.33 8.11 19.90
N SER A 250 18.16 7.50 19.75
CA SER A 250 16.93 8.23 19.45
C SER A 250 15.70 7.54 20.02
N TRP A 251 14.74 8.36 20.45
CA TRP A 251 13.45 7.92 20.97
C TRP A 251 12.39 8.98 20.66
N GLY A 252 11.12 8.57 20.63
CA GLY A 252 9.97 9.45 20.51
C GLY A 252 9.11 9.43 21.75
N VAL A 253 8.40 10.54 22.02
CA VAL A 253 7.30 10.64 22.98
C VAL A 253 6.07 11.25 22.31
N TYR A 254 4.89 11.07 22.92
CA TYR A 254 3.62 11.43 22.29
C TYR A 254 3.45 10.78 20.90
N MET A 255 4.00 9.57 20.72
CA MET A 255 4.08 8.91 19.42
C MET A 255 2.88 7.98 19.20
N VAL A 256 2.12 8.22 18.14
CA VAL A 256 1.12 7.25 17.61
C VAL A 256 1.52 6.81 16.21
N ALA A 257 1.61 7.77 15.28
CA ALA A 257 2.24 7.61 13.97
C ALA A 257 3.31 8.70 13.77
N ASN A 258 2.97 9.92 14.21
CA ASN A 258 3.87 11.05 14.45
C ASN A 258 3.92 11.38 15.95
N GLY A 259 4.90 12.19 16.34
CA GLY A 259 5.09 12.65 17.71
C GLY A 259 6.29 13.60 17.82
N LEU A 260 6.89 13.69 19.01
CA LEU A 260 8.12 14.42 19.27
C LEU A 260 9.30 13.45 19.35
N VAL A 261 10.20 13.53 18.38
CA VAL A 261 11.39 12.69 18.24
C VAL A 261 12.62 13.41 18.79
N PHE A 262 13.38 12.74 19.64
CA PHE A 262 14.67 13.19 20.13
C PHE A 262 15.80 12.40 19.47
N CYS A 263 16.83 13.09 18.96
CA CYS A 263 18.03 12.50 18.39
C CYS A 263 19.27 13.00 19.14
N LEU A 264 19.92 12.12 19.90
CA LEU A 264 21.17 12.37 20.60
C LEU A 264 22.36 11.92 19.74
N ASP A 265 23.01 12.88 19.09
CA ASP A 265 24.22 12.67 18.28
C ASP A 265 25.46 12.74 19.18
N LYS A 266 26.16 11.61 19.36
CA LYS A 266 27.35 11.51 20.22
C LYS A 266 28.53 12.30 19.66
N GLN A 267 28.70 12.30 18.34
CA GLN A 267 29.85 12.94 17.68
C GLN A 267 29.70 14.46 17.68
N ARG A 268 28.52 14.96 17.30
CA ARG A 268 28.22 16.40 17.33
C ARG A 268 27.97 16.91 18.74
N ARG A 269 27.73 16.01 19.71
CA ARG A 269 27.33 16.32 21.09
C ARG A 269 26.10 17.20 21.11
N THR A 270 25.09 16.82 20.34
CA THR A 270 23.84 17.56 20.23
C THR A 270 22.65 16.65 20.49
N LEU A 271 21.68 17.15 21.25
CA LEU A 271 20.34 16.62 21.29
C LEU A 271 19.45 17.51 20.42
N VAL A 272 18.71 16.93 19.48
CA VAL A 272 17.74 17.65 18.65
C VAL A 272 16.35 17.08 18.91
N ALA A 273 15.35 17.95 19.04
CA ALA A 273 13.95 17.57 19.11
C ALA A 273 13.25 17.99 17.81
N SER A 274 12.52 17.07 17.19
CA SER A 274 11.75 17.31 15.96
C SER A 274 10.34 16.75 16.09
N GLU A 275 9.35 17.53 15.66
CA GLU A 275 7.98 17.08 15.51
C GLU A 275 7.77 16.47 14.12
N GLY A 276 7.13 15.30 14.06
CA GLY A 276 6.76 14.64 12.81
C GLY A 276 6.84 13.11 12.93
N LEU A 277 6.93 12.44 11.77
CA LEU A 277 7.23 11.01 11.70
C LEU A 277 8.69 10.69 12.06
N SER A 278 9.58 11.68 11.91
CA SER A 278 11.01 11.53 12.15
C SER A 278 11.70 12.87 12.40
N HIS A 279 13.02 12.82 12.54
CA HIS A 279 13.89 14.00 12.59
C HIS A 279 14.00 14.81 11.29
N GLU A 280 13.64 14.25 10.13
CA GLU A 280 13.75 14.89 8.81
C GLU A 280 12.45 14.79 8.00
N ALA A 281 12.28 15.69 7.03
CA ALA A 281 11.11 15.70 6.17
C ALA A 281 11.14 14.54 5.17
N SER A 282 10.02 13.82 5.08
CA SER A 282 9.77 12.75 4.10
C SER A 282 8.48 13.09 3.32
N VAL A 283 7.51 12.17 3.29
CA VAL A 283 6.14 12.43 2.81
C VAL A 283 5.48 13.55 3.64
N PHE A 284 5.89 13.69 4.90
CA PHE A 284 5.44 14.75 5.80
C PHE A 284 6.60 15.64 6.22
N PRO A 285 6.34 16.94 6.46
CA PRO A 285 7.32 17.83 7.04
C PRO A 285 7.74 17.34 8.42
N ALA A 286 9.00 17.60 8.76
CA ALA A 286 9.50 17.52 10.13
C ALA A 286 9.85 18.92 10.61
N VAL A 287 9.47 19.27 11.83
CA VAL A 287 9.68 20.62 12.38
C VAL A 287 10.63 20.53 13.57
N GLU A 288 11.83 21.09 13.44
CA GLU A 288 12.77 21.18 14.57
C GLU A 288 12.15 22.07 15.68
N ARG A 289 12.05 21.51 16.89
CA ARG A 289 11.51 22.16 18.10
C ARG A 289 12.61 22.65 19.03
N GLY A 290 13.83 22.15 18.87
CA GLY A 290 15.00 22.69 19.55
C GLY A 290 16.25 21.84 19.37
N ARG A 291 17.38 22.43 19.76
CA ARG A 291 18.71 21.84 19.67
C ARG A 291 19.55 22.29 20.85
N TRP A 292 20.15 21.34 21.56
CA TRP A 292 20.96 21.59 22.74
C TRP A 292 22.32 20.95 22.61
N MET A 293 23.37 21.69 22.97
CA MET A 293 24.71 21.13 23.12
C MET A 293 24.78 20.32 24.41
N ILE A 294 25.37 19.13 24.33
CA ILE A 294 25.51 18.20 25.45
C ILE A 294 26.95 18.24 25.94
N ASP A 295 27.11 18.39 27.26
CA ASP A 295 28.42 18.32 27.88
C ASP A 295 29.05 16.95 27.60
N ASN A 296 30.31 16.94 27.17
CA ASN A 296 31.05 15.71 26.91
C ASN A 296 31.11 14.82 28.16
N ALA A 297 31.16 15.41 29.37
CA ALA A 297 31.16 14.66 30.62
C ALA A 297 29.92 13.76 30.77
N LEU A 298 28.76 14.20 30.26
CA LEU A 298 27.52 13.41 30.31
C LEU A 298 27.53 12.21 29.36
N LEU A 299 28.37 12.23 28.31
CA LEU A 299 28.46 11.21 27.27
C LEU A 299 29.60 10.20 27.48
N GLN A 300 30.35 10.33 28.59
CA GLN A 300 31.46 9.44 28.92
C GLN A 300 31.00 8.10 29.51
N SER A 301 29.84 8.07 30.18
CA SER A 301 29.28 6.84 30.71
C SER A 301 28.96 5.85 29.60
N GLU A 302 29.26 4.57 29.81
CA GLU A 302 28.91 3.51 28.86
C GLU A 302 27.39 3.44 28.66
N TRP A 303 26.64 3.51 29.76
CA TRP A 303 25.19 3.56 29.79
C TRP A 303 24.73 4.96 30.20
N LEU A 304 23.86 5.55 29.39
CA LEU A 304 23.22 6.83 29.64
C LEU A 304 21.82 6.56 30.21
N ALA A 305 21.57 7.04 31.43
CA ALA A 305 20.23 7.02 32.00
C ALA A 305 19.43 8.20 31.42
N ILE A 306 18.41 7.90 30.61
CA ILE A 306 17.55 8.89 29.96
C ILE A 306 16.23 8.97 30.72
N GLU A 307 15.81 10.18 31.02
CA GLU A 307 14.48 10.48 31.55
C GLU A 307 13.82 11.54 30.68
N THR A 308 12.67 11.24 30.07
CA THR A 308 11.85 12.22 29.37
C THR A 308 10.54 12.41 30.13
N VAL A 309 10.30 13.63 30.58
CA VAL A 309 9.10 14.02 31.31
C VAL A 309 8.21 14.83 30.40
N THR A 310 6.98 14.38 30.20
CA THR A 310 5.97 15.04 29.38
C THR A 310 4.85 15.59 30.27
N ARG A 311 4.54 16.88 30.15
CA ARG A 311 3.49 17.57 30.95
C ARG A 311 2.74 18.54 30.07
N ALA A 312 1.46 18.29 29.83
CA ALA A 312 0.59 19.08 28.97
C ALA A 312 1.22 19.36 27.59
N ASP A 313 1.72 20.57 27.35
CA ASP A 313 2.34 21.03 26.10
C ASP A 313 3.88 21.12 26.21
N CYS A 314 4.47 20.48 27.22
CA CYS A 314 5.90 20.55 27.50
C CYS A 314 6.54 19.15 27.55
N ALA A 315 7.79 19.07 27.11
CA ALA A 315 8.64 17.91 27.27
C ALA A 315 10.04 18.32 27.74
N SER A 316 10.61 17.62 28.71
CA SER A 316 11.99 17.84 29.16
C SER A 316 12.78 16.54 29.19
N VAL A 317 14.06 16.60 28.82
CA VAL A 317 14.97 15.46 28.81
C VAL A 317 16.08 15.68 29.83
N SER A 318 16.33 14.66 30.64
CA SER A 318 17.49 14.55 31.52
C SER A 318 18.38 13.38 31.11
N ILE A 319 19.69 13.58 31.17
CA ILE A 319 20.72 12.56 30.95
C ILE A 319 21.51 12.42 32.24
N ASN A 320 21.58 11.22 32.80
CA ASN A 320 22.26 10.92 34.07
C ASN A 320 21.80 11.84 35.22
N GLY A 321 20.51 12.16 35.26
CA GLY A 321 19.90 13.02 36.28
C GLY A 321 20.07 14.53 36.07
N ILE A 322 20.75 14.96 35.00
CA ILE A 322 20.92 16.38 34.66
C ILE A 322 19.99 16.73 33.50
N THR A 323 19.10 17.71 33.70
CA THR A 323 18.22 18.21 32.64
C THR A 323 19.03 18.94 31.58
N VAL A 324 18.94 18.46 30.33
CA VAL A 324 19.71 18.96 29.18
C VAL A 324 18.86 19.65 28.13
N ALA A 325 17.55 19.38 28.11
CA ALA A 325 16.65 19.97 27.13
C ALA A 325 15.24 20.18 27.71
N SER A 326 14.57 21.21 27.21
CA SER A 326 13.16 21.48 27.46
C SER A 326 12.52 22.11 26.23
N VAL A 327 11.34 21.63 25.88
CA VAL A 327 10.49 22.11 24.80
C VAL A 327 9.12 22.45 25.41
N SER A 328 8.54 23.57 25.00
CA SER A 328 7.22 24.04 25.44
C SER A 328 6.37 24.49 24.25
N GLY A 329 5.06 24.65 24.43
CA GLY A 329 4.15 25.05 23.36
C GLY A 329 3.92 23.95 22.33
N LEU A 330 4.03 22.69 22.75
CA LEU A 330 3.74 21.51 21.92
C LEU A 330 2.23 21.43 21.64
N ASN A 331 1.91 21.19 20.37
CA ASN A 331 0.55 21.01 19.89
C ASN A 331 0.55 19.86 18.87
N LEU A 332 0.79 18.66 19.38
CA LEU A 332 1.03 17.44 18.62
C LEU A 332 -0.29 16.71 18.37
N HIS A 333 -0.81 16.87 17.15
CA HIS A 333 -1.99 16.16 16.68
C HIS A 333 -1.58 14.81 16.08
N PRO A 334 -2.06 13.69 16.63
CA PRO A 334 -1.85 12.39 16.02
C PRO A 334 -2.39 12.35 14.59
N LEU A 335 -1.59 11.77 13.70
CA LEU A 335 -1.87 11.68 12.28
C LEU A 335 -2.99 10.68 11.97
N VAL A 336 -3.22 9.71 12.84
CA VAL A 336 -4.31 8.73 12.76
C VAL A 336 -4.90 8.48 14.14
N GLY A 337 -6.08 7.86 14.19
CA GLY A 337 -6.59 7.26 15.42
C GLY A 337 -7.46 8.11 16.30
N GLY A 338 -7.55 9.42 16.03
CA GLY A 338 -8.34 10.35 16.84
C GLY A 338 -7.88 10.46 18.30
N SER A 339 -6.63 10.06 18.59
CA SER A 339 -6.00 10.26 19.90
C SER A 339 -6.02 11.74 20.28
N GLU A 340 -6.12 12.03 21.59
CA GLU A 340 -6.11 13.41 22.08
C GLU A 340 -4.79 14.12 21.74
N ASN A 341 -4.85 15.45 21.62
CA ASN A 341 -3.68 16.29 21.39
C ASN A 341 -2.65 16.12 22.51
N ASN A 342 -1.37 16.02 22.15
CA ASN A 342 -0.28 15.70 23.08
C ASN A 342 -0.53 14.41 23.87
N SER A 343 -1.10 13.40 23.21
CA SER A 343 -1.15 12.03 23.71
C SER A 343 -0.31 11.11 22.82
N GLY A 344 0.14 9.99 23.38
CA GLY A 344 0.82 8.95 22.62
C GLY A 344 1.94 8.30 23.41
N SER A 345 2.58 7.34 22.76
CA SER A 345 3.47 6.40 23.39
C SER A 345 4.93 6.86 23.41
N VAL A 346 5.78 6.03 23.99
CA VAL A 346 7.21 6.00 23.71
C VAL A 346 7.48 5.22 22.43
N ALA A 347 8.42 5.67 21.63
CA ALA A 347 8.86 4.98 20.42
C ALA A 347 10.38 4.91 20.31
N PHE A 348 10.88 3.89 19.62
CA PHE A 348 12.32 3.74 19.35
C PHE A 348 12.57 3.47 17.87
N GLY A 349 13.64 4.06 17.35
CA GLY A 349 14.04 4.03 15.95
C GLY A 349 15.26 4.91 15.78
N GLY A 350 15.50 5.43 14.58
CA GLY A 350 16.57 6.41 14.44
C GLY A 350 16.94 6.79 13.01
N PRO A 351 17.79 7.83 12.88
CA PRO A 351 18.45 8.19 11.63
C PRO A 351 19.21 7.01 11.00
N CYS A 352 19.34 7.01 9.68
CA CYS A 352 20.03 5.96 8.93
C CYS A 352 21.44 5.70 9.50
N GLY A 353 21.78 4.43 9.72
CA GLY A 353 23.08 4.01 10.23
C GLY A 353 23.29 4.18 11.74
N TRP A 354 22.35 4.77 12.49
CA TRP A 354 22.47 4.87 13.96
C TRP A 354 22.19 3.52 14.62
N ILE A 355 22.93 3.23 15.70
CA ILE A 355 22.77 1.99 16.48
C ILE A 355 22.88 2.30 17.97
N GLY A 356 21.83 1.98 18.71
CA GLY A 356 21.79 2.07 20.18
C GLY A 356 21.30 0.78 20.81
N THR A 357 21.83 0.43 21.98
CA THR A 357 21.33 -0.67 22.82
C THR A 357 20.52 -0.11 23.97
N TYR A 358 19.27 -0.53 24.14
CA TYR A 358 18.32 0.01 25.11
C TYR A 358 17.92 -1.04 26.14
N ARG A 359 17.75 -0.64 27.39
CA ARG A 359 17.27 -1.52 28.48
C ARG A 359 16.49 -0.76 29.55
N ASN A 360 15.79 -1.50 30.39
CA ASN A 360 15.11 -1.01 31.59
C ASN A 360 14.09 0.11 31.30
N LEU A 361 13.22 -0.10 30.31
CA LEU A 361 12.16 0.83 29.98
C LEU A 361 11.07 0.82 31.06
N LEU A 362 10.83 1.99 31.65
CA LEU A 362 9.77 2.25 32.61
C LEU A 362 9.03 3.53 32.22
N VAL A 363 7.70 3.43 32.12
CA VAL A 363 6.81 4.56 31.88
C VAL A 363 5.87 4.70 33.07
N THR A 364 5.83 5.89 33.65
CA THR A 364 4.93 6.23 34.77
C THR A 364 4.09 7.45 34.45
N ASP A 365 2.93 7.59 35.09
CA ASP A 365 2.11 8.79 35.00
C ASP A 365 2.67 9.93 35.90
N ALA A 366 2.02 11.09 35.88
CA ALA A 366 2.37 12.21 36.77
C ALA A 366 2.30 11.88 38.28
N ARG A 367 1.55 10.85 38.67
CA ARG A 367 1.38 10.36 40.05
C ARG A 367 2.34 9.23 40.41
N GLN A 368 3.31 8.91 39.54
CA GLN A 368 4.25 7.79 39.68
C GLN A 368 3.62 6.39 39.59
N SER A 369 2.39 6.27 39.08
CA SER A 369 1.79 4.97 38.78
C SER A 369 2.45 4.40 37.52
N VAL A 370 2.79 3.10 37.54
CA VAL A 370 3.39 2.44 36.37
C VAL A 370 2.35 2.27 35.28
N LEU A 371 2.59 2.89 34.12
CA LEU A 371 1.80 2.74 32.90
C LEU A 371 2.32 1.57 32.05
N TYR A 372 3.63 1.40 31.99
CA TYR A 372 4.28 0.34 31.23
C TYR A 372 5.70 0.06 31.76
N SER A 373 6.12 -1.19 31.69
CA SER A 373 7.51 -1.57 31.95
C SER A 373 7.93 -2.73 31.07
N ASN A 374 9.15 -2.69 30.53
CA ASN A 374 9.76 -3.75 29.74
C ASN A 374 11.27 -3.71 29.95
N SER A 375 11.90 -4.85 30.26
CA SER A 375 13.36 -4.89 30.46
C SER A 375 14.14 -4.59 29.18
N LEU A 376 13.54 -4.82 28.01
CA LEU A 376 14.17 -4.87 26.69
C LEU A 376 15.35 -5.84 26.66
N LEU A 377 15.32 -6.87 27.51
CA LEU A 377 16.27 -7.97 27.50
C LEU A 377 15.65 -9.16 26.79
N ARG A 378 16.48 -10.15 26.46
CA ARG A 378 16.06 -11.41 25.82
C ARG A 378 14.90 -12.12 26.52
N VAL A 379 14.76 -11.98 27.85
CA VAL A 379 13.65 -12.57 28.60
C VAL A 379 12.28 -11.99 28.20
N ASP A 380 12.23 -10.73 27.78
CA ASP A 380 11.03 -10.03 27.33
C ASP A 380 10.93 -9.96 25.79
N GLU A 381 11.72 -10.73 25.04
CA GLU A 381 11.80 -10.65 23.57
C GLU A 381 10.44 -10.78 22.87
N PRO A 382 9.61 -11.82 23.13
CA PRO A 382 8.32 -11.94 22.46
C PRO A 382 7.40 -10.74 22.73
N ARG A 383 7.42 -10.23 23.97
CA ARG A 383 6.64 -9.06 24.36
C ARG A 383 7.16 -7.79 23.71
N THR A 384 8.47 -7.61 23.66
CA THR A 384 9.12 -6.45 23.00
C THR A 384 8.75 -6.41 21.53
N PHE A 385 8.84 -7.54 20.83
CA PHE A 385 8.49 -7.62 19.42
C PHE A 385 7.00 -7.35 19.16
N ALA A 386 6.12 -7.88 20.01
CA ALA A 386 4.67 -7.65 19.92
C ALA A 386 4.26 -6.22 20.28
N ASP A 387 4.81 -5.66 21.35
CA ASP A 387 4.43 -4.34 21.87
C ASP A 387 4.89 -3.20 20.95
N PHE A 388 6.00 -3.38 20.24
CA PHE A 388 6.53 -2.39 19.29
C PHE A 388 6.25 -2.74 17.82
N ALA A 389 5.61 -3.87 17.52
CA ALA A 389 5.37 -4.35 16.15
C ALA A 389 6.66 -4.42 15.30
N VAL A 390 7.73 -4.96 15.88
CA VAL A 390 9.07 -5.05 15.26
C VAL A 390 9.55 -6.49 15.09
N GLY A 391 8.70 -7.47 15.40
CA GLY A 391 8.97 -8.89 15.23
C GLY A 391 8.77 -9.38 13.80
N THR A 392 8.40 -10.65 13.66
CA THR A 392 7.88 -11.16 12.40
C THR A 392 6.35 -11.00 12.33
N ASN A 393 5.76 -11.20 11.15
CA ASN A 393 4.32 -11.10 10.95
C ASN A 393 3.65 -12.46 11.24
N ASP A 394 2.76 -12.46 12.22
CA ASP A 394 2.08 -13.68 12.71
C ASP A 394 1.07 -14.26 11.71
N LEU A 395 0.56 -13.42 10.81
CA LEU A 395 -0.46 -13.75 9.82
C LEU A 395 0.08 -13.51 8.41
N PRO A 396 -0.34 -14.30 7.42
CA PRO A 396 -0.19 -13.90 6.03
C PRO A 396 -1.10 -12.69 5.77
N CYS A 397 -0.61 -11.69 5.05
CA CYS A 397 -1.30 -10.43 4.83
C CYS A 397 -1.20 -9.98 3.37
N LEU A 398 -2.22 -9.25 2.93
CA LEU A 398 -2.21 -8.52 1.67
C LEU A 398 -2.01 -7.05 1.98
N ILE A 399 -0.84 -6.53 1.64
CA ILE A 399 -0.43 -5.14 1.91
C ILE A 399 -0.85 -4.20 0.78
N ASP A 400 -0.87 -2.91 1.08
CA ASP A 400 -1.09 -1.80 0.16
C ASP A 400 -0.05 -1.76 -0.97
N GLY A 401 1.24 -1.66 -0.65
CA GLY A 401 2.31 -1.53 -1.62
C GLY A 401 3.57 -2.30 -1.25
N ALA A 402 4.22 -2.90 -2.24
CA ALA A 402 5.36 -3.80 -1.99
C ALA A 402 6.58 -3.06 -1.39
N LYS A 403 6.85 -1.81 -1.82
CA LYS A 403 7.89 -0.95 -1.26
C LYS A 403 7.50 -0.41 0.12
N ARG A 404 6.33 0.25 0.17
CA ARG A 404 5.74 0.97 1.31
C ARG A 404 4.21 1.02 1.10
N ASP A 405 3.41 1.23 2.13
CA ASP A 405 3.78 1.35 3.56
C ASP A 405 3.89 -0.03 4.25
N ARG A 406 3.58 -1.10 3.51
CA ARG A 406 3.58 -2.49 3.99
C ARG A 406 2.66 -2.69 5.18
N ALA A 407 1.47 -2.09 5.07
CA ALA A 407 0.40 -2.17 6.05
C ALA A 407 -0.87 -2.72 5.38
N VAL A 408 -1.77 -3.24 6.20
CA VAL A 408 -3.09 -3.70 5.75
C VAL A 408 -4.07 -2.55 5.93
N PHE A 409 -4.78 -2.20 4.86
CA PHE A 409 -5.86 -1.22 4.88
C PHE A 409 -7.19 -1.88 4.49
N GLY A 410 -8.26 -1.57 5.23
CA GLY A 410 -9.60 -2.10 4.94
C GLY A 410 -10.14 -1.64 3.57
N GLY A 411 -9.85 -0.39 3.19
CA GLY A 411 -10.22 0.18 1.88
C GLY A 411 -9.43 -0.45 0.72
N ASP A 412 -8.13 -0.67 0.89
CA ASP A 412 -7.32 -1.38 -0.11
C ASP A 412 -7.82 -2.81 -0.32
N LEU A 413 -8.15 -3.51 0.76
CA LEU A 413 -8.64 -4.89 0.72
C LEU A 413 -9.94 -5.03 -0.10
N HIS A 414 -10.77 -3.99 -0.18
CA HIS A 414 -11.94 -3.95 -1.05
C HIS A 414 -11.57 -4.10 -2.54
N ILE A 415 -10.40 -3.63 -2.98
CA ILE A 415 -9.92 -3.79 -4.36
C ILE A 415 -8.94 -4.96 -4.46
N SER A 416 -7.88 -4.93 -3.67
CA SER A 416 -6.79 -5.90 -3.72
C SER A 416 -7.27 -7.30 -3.34
N GLY A 417 -8.21 -7.43 -2.39
CA GLY A 417 -8.80 -8.72 -2.03
C GLY A 417 -9.54 -9.37 -3.19
N ARG A 418 -10.38 -8.61 -3.93
CA ARG A 418 -11.03 -9.11 -5.16
C ARG A 418 -10.02 -9.47 -6.24
N ALA A 419 -9.00 -8.64 -6.45
CA ALA A 419 -7.92 -8.95 -7.38
C ALA A 419 -7.17 -10.24 -7.01
N ALA A 420 -6.89 -10.48 -5.72
CA ALA A 420 -6.22 -11.68 -5.23
C ALA A 420 -7.05 -12.95 -5.41
N LEU A 421 -8.37 -12.88 -5.22
CA LEU A 421 -9.28 -14.00 -5.50
C LEU A 421 -9.27 -14.36 -6.99
N PHE A 422 -9.29 -13.36 -7.88
CA PHE A 422 -9.29 -13.58 -9.34
C PHE A 422 -7.89 -13.84 -9.93
N SER A 423 -6.81 -13.54 -9.22
CA SER A 423 -5.44 -13.96 -9.60
C SER A 423 -5.11 -15.39 -9.18
N GLY A 424 -5.97 -16.06 -8.40
CA GLY A 424 -5.67 -17.39 -7.87
C GLY A 424 -4.52 -17.41 -6.86
N THR A 425 -4.24 -16.26 -6.22
CA THR A 425 -3.35 -16.16 -5.06
C THR A 425 -4.04 -16.73 -3.84
N SER A 426 -3.29 -17.29 -2.89
CA SER A 426 -3.84 -17.93 -1.70
C SER A 426 -4.81 -17.01 -0.95
N PRO A 427 -6.06 -17.45 -0.71
CA PRO A 427 -7.02 -16.71 0.10
C PRO A 427 -6.58 -16.50 1.55
N SER A 428 -5.53 -17.18 2.03
CA SER A 428 -5.04 -17.05 3.41
C SER A 428 -4.57 -15.63 3.73
N ALA A 429 -3.94 -14.93 2.79
CA ALA A 429 -3.49 -13.56 3.00
C ALA A 429 -4.66 -12.57 3.15
N ILE A 430 -5.76 -12.82 2.44
CA ILE A 430 -7.01 -12.04 2.59
C ILE A 430 -7.62 -12.33 3.97
N LEU A 431 -7.71 -13.60 4.35
CA LEU A 431 -8.24 -14.01 5.65
C LEU A 431 -7.42 -13.43 6.81
N GLY A 432 -6.09 -13.52 6.76
CA GLY A 432 -5.21 -12.96 7.80
C GLY A 432 -5.32 -11.44 7.90
N SER A 433 -5.48 -10.75 6.76
CA SER A 433 -5.76 -9.30 6.73
C SER A 433 -7.09 -8.96 7.42
N ILE A 434 -8.16 -9.71 7.11
CA ILE A 434 -9.47 -9.58 7.75
C ILE A 434 -9.36 -9.82 9.27
N GLU A 435 -8.70 -10.90 9.69
CA GLU A 435 -8.54 -11.23 11.10
C GLU A 435 -7.78 -10.15 11.88
N LEU A 436 -6.69 -9.63 11.30
CA LEU A 436 -5.89 -8.58 11.91
C LEU A 436 -6.72 -7.33 12.16
N LEU A 437 -7.42 -6.84 11.13
CA LEU A 437 -8.23 -5.64 11.22
C LEU A 437 -9.45 -5.81 12.13
N LEU A 438 -10.21 -6.91 11.98
CA LEU A 438 -11.37 -7.19 12.83
C LEU A 438 -11.00 -7.38 14.31
N SER A 439 -9.76 -7.75 14.63
CA SER A 439 -9.32 -7.84 16.01
C SER A 439 -9.21 -6.47 16.70
N HIS A 440 -9.08 -5.37 15.95
CA HIS A 440 -8.95 -4.01 16.47
C HIS A 440 -10.28 -3.25 16.44
N GLN A 441 -11.33 -3.76 17.09
CA GLN A 441 -12.60 -3.03 17.24
C GLN A 441 -12.64 -2.30 18.59
N THR A 442 -12.97 -1.01 18.60
CA THR A 442 -13.18 -0.25 19.85
C THR A 442 -14.40 -0.76 20.60
N SER A 443 -14.50 -0.51 21.92
CA SER A 443 -15.66 -0.93 22.70
C SER A 443 -16.97 -0.28 22.21
N ASP A 444 -16.86 0.88 21.58
CA ASP A 444 -17.98 1.60 21.01
C ASP A 444 -18.28 1.20 19.56
N GLY A 445 -17.57 0.22 18.99
CA GLY A 445 -17.94 -0.47 17.76
C GLY A 445 -17.23 -0.02 16.49
N TYR A 446 -16.33 0.97 16.55
CA TYR A 446 -15.55 1.38 15.39
C TYR A 446 -14.53 0.30 15.01
N LEU A 447 -14.57 -0.15 13.76
CA LEU A 447 -13.68 -1.21 13.26
C LEU A 447 -12.31 -0.67 12.87
N GLY A 448 -11.28 -1.40 13.29
CA GLY A 448 -9.92 -1.26 12.82
C GLY A 448 -9.86 -1.41 11.31
N ASN A 449 -9.11 -0.51 10.68
CA ASN A 449 -9.08 -0.38 9.22
C ASN A 449 -7.71 -0.02 8.66
N LEU A 450 -6.69 0.01 9.52
CA LEU A 450 -5.28 0.14 9.23
C LEU A 450 -4.50 -0.69 10.25
N CYS A 451 -3.54 -1.53 9.85
CA CYS A 451 -2.57 -2.13 10.77
C CYS A 451 -1.23 -2.39 10.06
N PRO A 452 -0.07 -2.11 10.70
CA PRO A 452 1.19 -2.68 10.26
C PRO A 452 1.13 -4.21 10.33
N ILE A 453 1.75 -4.90 9.37
CA ILE A 453 1.67 -6.38 9.31
C ILE A 453 2.42 -7.11 10.43
N GLN A 454 3.34 -6.42 11.11
CA GLN A 454 4.04 -6.93 12.29
C GLN A 454 3.24 -6.70 13.59
N ALA A 455 2.11 -5.99 13.53
CA ALA A 455 1.25 -5.82 14.70
C ALA A 455 0.56 -7.14 15.03
N PRO A 456 0.52 -7.56 16.31
CA PRO A 456 -0.24 -8.72 16.71
C PRO A 456 -1.74 -8.42 16.64
N LYS A 457 -2.54 -9.50 16.55
CA LYS A 457 -3.99 -9.41 16.79
C LYS A 457 -4.26 -8.83 18.18
N HIS A 458 -5.25 -7.96 18.27
CA HIS A 458 -5.71 -7.45 19.55
C HIS A 458 -6.75 -8.42 20.13
N MET A 459 -6.38 -9.07 21.23
CA MET A 459 -7.15 -10.18 21.83
C MET A 459 -7.62 -9.87 23.25
N SER A 460 -7.24 -8.71 23.79
CA SER A 460 -7.60 -8.27 25.13
C SER A 460 -8.90 -7.46 25.12
N ASP A 461 -9.48 -7.25 26.31
CA ASP A 461 -10.76 -6.54 26.47
C ASP A 461 -10.61 -5.01 26.58
N ASP A 462 -9.38 -4.51 26.61
CA ASP A 462 -9.10 -3.07 26.64
C ASP A 462 -9.25 -2.41 25.26
N GLU A 463 -9.08 -1.09 25.20
CA GLU A 463 -9.20 -0.38 23.94
C GLU A 463 -8.02 -0.67 23.00
N PRO A 464 -8.26 -1.04 21.72
CA PRO A 464 -7.20 -1.24 20.76
C PRO A 464 -6.34 0.02 20.57
N PRO A 465 -5.08 -0.13 20.15
CA PRO A 465 -4.20 0.99 19.83
C PRO A 465 -4.80 1.94 18.78
N THR A 466 -4.66 3.25 18.98
CA THR A 466 -5.32 4.24 18.10
C THR A 466 -4.73 4.29 16.70
N TYR A 467 -3.50 3.83 16.47
CA TYR A 467 -2.94 3.73 15.11
C TYR A 467 -3.81 2.89 14.15
N ALA A 468 -4.71 2.07 14.69
CA ALA A 468 -5.50 1.12 13.91
C ALA A 468 -6.66 1.76 13.11
N PHE A 469 -6.89 3.06 13.30
CA PHE A 469 -8.07 3.75 12.78
C PHE A 469 -7.70 4.93 11.88
N TYR A 470 -7.99 4.76 10.59
CA TYR A 470 -7.71 5.74 9.55
C TYR A 470 -8.98 6.41 9.01
N SER A 471 -9.99 5.62 8.60
CA SER A 471 -11.19 6.15 7.98
C SER A 471 -12.42 5.27 8.15
N MET A 472 -13.58 5.92 8.36
CA MET A 472 -14.87 5.24 8.45
C MET A 472 -15.26 4.55 7.15
N SER A 473 -14.95 5.13 5.98
CA SER A 473 -15.22 4.45 4.71
C SER A 473 -14.37 3.18 4.58
N TYR A 474 -13.11 3.20 4.99
CA TYR A 474 -12.24 2.01 4.98
C TYR A 474 -12.73 0.93 5.95
N ALA A 475 -13.24 1.31 7.13
CA ALA A 475 -13.88 0.40 8.07
C ALA A 475 -15.16 -0.24 7.52
N LEU A 476 -15.97 0.52 6.78
CA LEU A 476 -17.18 0.01 6.13
C LEU A 476 -16.84 -0.91 4.93
N LEU A 477 -15.83 -0.54 4.14
CA LEU A 477 -15.33 -1.33 3.02
C LEU A 477 -14.70 -2.66 3.46
N LEU A 478 -14.15 -2.74 4.69
CA LEU A 478 -13.73 -4.02 5.27
C LEU A 478 -14.89 -5.02 5.35
N ILE A 479 -16.11 -4.58 5.70
CA ILE A 479 -17.30 -5.45 5.74
C ILE A 479 -17.61 -5.99 4.34
N VAL A 480 -17.46 -5.15 3.32
CA VAL A 480 -17.63 -5.54 1.91
C VAL A 480 -16.57 -6.57 1.51
N ALA A 481 -15.31 -6.37 1.90
CA ALA A 481 -14.23 -7.30 1.65
C ALA A 481 -14.46 -8.68 2.31
N VAL A 482 -15.01 -8.71 3.54
CA VAL A 482 -15.41 -9.98 4.18
C VAL A 482 -16.48 -10.71 3.38
N LYS A 483 -17.50 -9.97 2.90
CA LYS A 483 -18.54 -10.55 2.04
C LYS A 483 -17.96 -11.10 0.74
N ASP A 484 -17.03 -10.40 0.10
CA ASP A 484 -16.39 -10.88 -1.13
C ASP A 484 -15.55 -12.13 -0.88
N TYR A 485 -14.78 -12.15 0.22
CA TYR A 485 -14.06 -13.35 0.65
C TYR A 485 -15.01 -14.53 0.84
N TRP A 486 -16.06 -14.38 1.66
CA TRP A 486 -17.04 -15.43 1.92
C TRP A 486 -17.76 -15.90 0.65
N LEU A 487 -18.18 -14.97 -0.20
CA LEU A 487 -18.90 -15.29 -1.43
C LEU A 487 -18.01 -16.11 -2.38
N PHE A 488 -16.73 -15.79 -2.45
CA PHE A 488 -15.79 -16.50 -3.31
C PHE A 488 -15.34 -17.85 -2.72
N THR A 489 -14.95 -17.89 -1.44
CA THR A 489 -14.37 -19.11 -0.83
C THR A 489 -15.41 -20.07 -0.30
N GLY A 490 -16.59 -19.58 0.06
CA GLY A 490 -17.61 -20.36 0.77
C GLY A 490 -17.29 -20.60 2.25
N ASP A 491 -16.25 -19.98 2.81
CA ASP A 491 -15.87 -20.13 4.21
C ASP A 491 -16.84 -19.41 5.15
N THR A 492 -17.80 -20.16 5.70
CA THR A 492 -18.79 -19.63 6.64
C THR A 492 -18.24 -19.40 8.05
N THR A 493 -17.03 -19.88 8.37
CA THR A 493 -16.49 -19.80 9.74
C THR A 493 -16.24 -18.34 10.15
N ILE A 494 -15.75 -17.52 9.22
CA ILE A 494 -15.45 -16.10 9.45
C ILE A 494 -16.69 -15.26 9.80
N LEU A 495 -17.88 -15.68 9.36
CA LEU A 495 -19.12 -14.93 9.58
C LEU A 495 -19.52 -14.88 11.06
N SER A 496 -19.20 -15.93 11.83
CA SER A 496 -19.51 -15.99 13.26
C SER A 496 -18.79 -14.88 14.06
N ASN A 497 -17.54 -14.60 13.69
CA ASN A 497 -16.73 -13.52 14.27
C ASN A 497 -17.08 -12.15 13.66
N THR A 498 -17.38 -12.12 12.36
CA THR A 498 -17.63 -10.86 11.64
C THR A 498 -19.00 -10.26 11.96
N TRP A 499 -20.06 -11.06 11.98
CA TRP A 499 -21.43 -10.55 12.14
C TRP A 499 -21.64 -9.63 13.34
N PRO A 500 -21.25 -9.99 14.59
CA PRO A 500 -21.40 -9.09 15.72
C PRO A 500 -20.60 -7.79 15.56
N LYS A 501 -19.37 -7.89 15.04
CA LYS A 501 -18.48 -6.74 14.84
C LYS A 501 -19.01 -5.79 13.76
N ALA A 502 -19.49 -6.33 12.65
CA ALA A 502 -20.12 -5.56 11.59
C ALA A 502 -21.40 -4.84 12.09
N LYS A 503 -22.23 -5.50 12.92
CA LYS A 503 -23.38 -4.83 13.54
C LYS A 503 -22.97 -3.65 14.42
N ASN A 504 -21.93 -3.81 15.24
CA ASN A 504 -21.42 -2.74 16.09
C ASN A 504 -20.89 -1.57 15.25
N MET A 505 -20.24 -1.85 14.12
CA MET A 505 -19.79 -0.82 13.17
C MET A 505 -20.95 -0.04 12.55
N ILE A 506 -22.00 -0.74 12.11
CA ILE A 506 -23.20 -0.07 11.58
C ILE A 506 -23.85 0.81 12.64
N GLN A 507 -23.98 0.31 13.88
CA GLN A 507 -24.51 1.10 15.00
C GLN A 507 -23.63 2.30 15.34
N PHE A 508 -22.31 2.16 15.27
CA PHE A 508 -21.37 3.26 15.45
C PHE A 508 -21.58 4.34 14.39
N ALA A 509 -21.62 3.97 13.10
CA ALA A 509 -21.85 4.90 12.01
C ALA A 509 -23.20 5.64 12.13
N GLU A 510 -24.26 4.94 12.55
CA GLU A 510 -25.61 5.51 12.72
C GLU A 510 -25.68 6.63 13.77
N ARG A 511 -24.73 6.73 14.70
CA ARG A 511 -24.66 7.86 15.66
C ARG A 511 -24.40 9.19 14.96
N PHE A 512 -23.81 9.14 13.76
CA PHE A 512 -23.51 10.31 12.94
C PHE A 512 -24.58 10.55 11.86
N ALA A 513 -25.71 9.83 11.91
CA ALA A 513 -26.82 10.09 11.00
C ALA A 513 -27.47 11.44 11.31
N ASP A 514 -27.63 12.27 10.28
CA ASP A 514 -28.36 13.52 10.38
C ASP A 514 -29.88 13.34 10.21
N HIS A 515 -30.64 14.42 10.27
CA HIS A 515 -32.10 14.41 10.10
C HIS A 515 -32.58 13.93 8.72
N ARG A 516 -31.70 13.87 7.72
CA ARG A 516 -31.98 13.35 6.35
C ARG A 516 -31.74 11.84 6.27
N GLY A 517 -31.15 11.24 7.32
CA GLY A 517 -30.73 9.84 7.33
C GLY A 517 -29.39 9.60 6.64
N LEU A 518 -28.59 10.66 6.43
CA LEU A 518 -27.25 10.56 5.86
C LEU A 518 -26.20 10.60 6.97
N ILE A 519 -25.12 9.84 6.81
CA ILE A 519 -23.99 9.83 7.73
C ILE A 519 -23.14 11.09 7.52
N ALA A 520 -23.02 11.91 8.55
CA ALA A 520 -22.20 13.12 8.61
C ALA A 520 -21.09 12.94 9.66
N ALA A 521 -20.07 12.15 9.30
CA ALA A 521 -18.96 11.86 10.19
C ALA A 521 -18.05 13.10 10.37
N PRO A 522 -17.51 13.34 11.59
CA PRO A 522 -16.56 14.43 11.82
C PRO A 522 -15.23 14.18 11.07
N PRO A 523 -14.42 15.22 10.84
CA PRO A 523 -13.18 15.13 10.06
C PRO A 523 -12.26 13.95 10.44
N PRO A 524 -12.01 13.63 11.73
CA PRO A 524 -11.14 12.51 12.12
C PRO A 524 -11.60 11.14 11.62
N LEU A 525 -12.89 10.99 11.31
CA LEU A 525 -13.46 9.74 10.79
C LEU A 525 -13.61 9.75 9.26
N SER A 526 -13.37 10.88 8.60
CA SER A 526 -13.61 11.08 7.16
C SER A 526 -12.38 10.88 6.25
N CYS A 527 -11.24 10.44 6.81
CA CYS A 527 -9.85 10.53 6.31
C CYS A 527 -9.13 11.79 6.76
N GLU A 528 -8.71 11.82 8.03
CA GLU A 528 -7.77 12.81 8.52
C GLU A 528 -6.39 12.19 8.63
N ILE A 529 -5.46 12.71 7.83
CA ILE A 529 -4.02 12.62 8.10
C ILE A 529 -3.60 14.03 8.51
N ASN A 530 -3.41 14.24 9.80
CA ASN A 530 -2.93 15.51 10.32
C ASN A 530 -1.45 15.69 9.96
N SER A 531 -1.16 16.49 8.94
CA SER A 531 0.21 16.93 8.64
C SER A 531 0.58 18.11 9.55
N PRO A 532 1.71 18.06 10.27
CA PRO A 532 2.19 19.18 11.06
C PRO A 532 2.69 20.30 10.16
N SER A 533 1.77 21.16 9.73
CA SER A 533 2.10 22.50 9.24
C SER A 533 1.49 23.51 10.20
N GLN A 534 2.35 24.33 10.80
CA GLN A 534 1.98 25.29 11.84
C GLN A 534 0.88 26.25 11.38
N THR A 535 -0.20 26.26 12.16
CA THR A 535 -0.93 27.45 12.67
C THR A 535 -0.61 28.81 12.02
N SER A 536 -1.58 29.36 11.28
CA SER A 536 -2.05 30.73 11.49
C SER A 536 -3.45 30.92 10.90
N LEU A 537 -4.32 31.55 11.68
CA LEU A 537 -5.45 32.32 11.16
C LEU A 537 -4.94 33.17 9.98
N TYR A 538 -5.68 33.20 8.86
CA TYR A 538 -5.35 33.87 7.59
C TYR A 538 -4.38 33.10 6.66
N HIS A 539 -4.99 32.53 5.60
CA HIS A 539 -4.50 32.21 4.26
C HIS A 539 -2.99 32.09 3.91
N THR A 540 -2.76 31.07 3.05
CA THR A 540 -1.67 30.89 2.05
C THR A 540 -0.29 30.41 2.52
N ASP A 541 -0.17 29.11 2.79
CA ASP A 541 0.68 28.23 1.96
C ASP A 541 0.21 26.77 2.09
N ARG A 542 0.01 26.08 0.98
CA ARG A 542 -0.73 24.80 0.93
C ARG A 542 0.21 23.61 1.15
N SER A 543 0.25 23.10 2.37
CA SER A 543 0.78 21.77 2.71
C SER A 543 -0.28 20.86 3.31
N ILE A 544 -1.51 20.91 2.77
CA ILE A 544 -2.57 19.98 3.16
C ILE A 544 -2.24 18.65 2.47
N VAL A 545 -1.68 17.72 3.24
CA VAL A 545 -1.51 16.33 2.82
C VAL A 545 -2.87 15.68 2.93
N THR A 546 -3.38 15.22 1.81
CA THR A 546 -4.75 14.78 1.66
C THR A 546 -4.71 13.40 1.04
N PHE A 547 -5.23 12.32 1.66
CA PHE A 547 -5.26 10.97 1.07
C PHE A 547 -6.70 10.50 0.80
N PHE A 548 -7.12 10.48 -0.47
CA PHE A 548 -8.25 9.68 -0.98
C PHE A 548 -8.18 9.36 -2.49
N PRO A 549 -7.28 8.49 -2.93
CA PRO A 549 -5.90 8.89 -2.81
C PRO A 549 -5.68 10.20 -3.59
N LEU A 550 -6.19 11.36 -3.13
CA LEU A 550 -5.42 12.40 -2.45
C LEU A 550 -6.28 13.64 -2.09
N GLY A 551 -7.52 13.45 -1.60
CA GLY A 551 -8.54 14.50 -1.48
C GLY A 551 -8.67 15.22 -0.11
N GLY A 552 -8.38 14.53 1.00
CA GLY A 552 -8.28 15.21 2.31
C GLY A 552 -9.60 15.25 3.07
N PRO A 553 -9.65 15.98 4.20
CA PRO A 553 -10.83 15.96 5.03
C PRO A 553 -12.03 16.49 4.25
N VAL A 554 -13.06 15.65 4.18
CA VAL A 554 -14.34 15.98 3.55
C VAL A 554 -15.25 16.50 4.65
N PHE A 555 -15.55 17.81 4.61
CA PHE A 555 -16.43 18.43 5.59
C PHE A 555 -17.90 18.24 5.24
N GLY A 556 -18.75 18.13 6.26
CA GLY A 556 -20.18 17.94 6.09
C GLY A 556 -20.55 16.49 5.74
N THR A 557 -21.70 16.31 5.12
CA THR A 557 -22.20 14.98 4.75
C THR A 557 -21.45 14.46 3.54
N SER A 558 -20.51 13.54 3.78
CA SER A 558 -19.70 12.89 2.75
C SER A 558 -20.51 11.86 1.96
N ALA A 559 -20.57 12.02 0.64
CA ALA A 559 -21.21 11.03 -0.22
C ALA A 559 -20.46 9.69 -0.20
N GLU A 560 -19.13 9.72 -0.10
CA GLU A 560 -18.31 8.52 -0.03
C GLU A 560 -18.65 7.63 1.17
N ILE A 561 -18.73 8.22 2.37
CA ILE A 561 -19.08 7.48 3.58
C ILE A 561 -20.47 6.87 3.43
N ASN A 562 -21.43 7.62 2.86
CA ASN A 562 -22.79 7.14 2.65
C ASN A 562 -22.86 6.01 1.59
N LEU A 563 -22.04 6.07 0.54
CA LEU A 563 -21.93 5.00 -0.46
C LEU A 563 -21.29 3.74 0.14
N ALA A 564 -20.20 3.88 0.90
CA ALA A 564 -19.58 2.78 1.63
C ALA A 564 -20.52 2.18 2.68
N PHE A 565 -21.32 3.02 3.35
CA PHE A 565 -22.33 2.58 4.32
C PHE A 565 -23.46 1.80 3.63
N TYR A 566 -23.93 2.28 2.47
CA TYR A 566 -24.88 1.55 1.64
C TYR A 566 -24.33 0.19 1.20
N ASP A 567 -23.09 0.14 0.71
CA ASP A 567 -22.45 -1.11 0.28
C ASP A 567 -22.27 -2.08 1.45
N ALA A 568 -21.86 -1.59 2.62
CA ALA A 568 -21.76 -2.39 3.83
C ALA A 568 -23.13 -2.95 4.28
N LEU A 569 -24.21 -2.16 4.22
CA LEU A 569 -25.57 -2.63 4.51
C LEU A 569 -26.01 -3.73 3.54
N MET A 570 -25.71 -3.57 2.24
CA MET A 570 -26.01 -4.57 1.22
C MET A 570 -25.18 -5.84 1.41
N ALA A 571 -23.89 -5.71 1.73
CA ALA A 571 -23.00 -6.81 2.05
C ALA A 571 -23.50 -7.59 3.28
N MET A 572 -23.85 -6.87 4.36
CA MET A 572 -24.44 -7.48 5.56
C MET A 572 -25.77 -8.17 5.27
N ALA A 573 -26.63 -7.60 4.43
CA ALA A 573 -27.89 -8.23 4.07
C ALA A 573 -27.69 -9.58 3.36
N LEU A 574 -26.57 -9.74 2.63
CA LEU A 574 -26.23 -10.99 1.96
C LEU A 574 -25.73 -12.07 2.95
N ILE A 575 -24.98 -11.67 3.97
CA ILE A 575 -24.41 -12.57 4.99
C ILE A 575 -25.29 -12.72 6.25
N ALA A 576 -26.47 -12.10 6.27
CA ALA A 576 -27.33 -12.08 7.45
C ALA A 576 -27.77 -13.50 7.88
N PRO A 577 -27.74 -13.82 9.19
CA PRO A 577 -28.06 -15.16 9.66
C PRO A 577 -29.57 -15.43 9.67
N THR A 578 -30.41 -14.40 9.60
CA THR A 578 -31.87 -14.53 9.56
C THR A 578 -32.51 -13.68 8.45
N ALA A 579 -33.67 -14.14 7.95
CA ALA A 579 -34.45 -13.40 6.96
C ALA A 579 -34.94 -12.04 7.49
N LEU A 580 -35.23 -11.95 8.80
CA LEU A 580 -35.66 -10.70 9.44
C LEU A 580 -34.53 -9.66 9.48
N GLU A 581 -33.31 -10.06 9.84
CA GLU A 581 -32.15 -9.15 9.80
C GLU A 581 -31.84 -8.69 8.38
N LYS A 582 -31.88 -9.63 7.41
CA LYS A 582 -31.75 -9.29 5.98
C LYS A 582 -32.76 -8.23 5.56
N GLN A 583 -34.04 -8.42 5.89
CA GLN A 583 -35.10 -7.47 5.54
C GLN A 583 -34.86 -6.08 6.16
N LYS A 584 -34.47 -6.01 7.44
CA LYS A 584 -34.18 -4.74 8.13
C LYS A 584 -33.02 -3.99 7.46
N LEU A 585 -31.93 -4.70 7.13
CA LEU A 585 -30.77 -4.12 6.45
C LEU A 585 -31.13 -3.62 5.05
N MET A 586 -31.91 -4.39 4.28
CA MET A 586 -32.38 -3.97 2.96
C MET A 586 -33.31 -2.74 3.03
N GLN A 587 -34.16 -2.64 4.04
CA GLN A 587 -35.00 -1.46 4.26
C GLN A 587 -34.15 -0.22 4.55
N LYS A 588 -33.16 -0.33 5.44
CA LYS A 588 -32.19 0.74 5.73
C LYS A 588 -31.43 1.17 4.47
N ALA A 589 -30.89 0.20 3.72
CA ALA A 589 -30.16 0.48 2.47
C ALA A 589 -31.04 1.20 1.44
N SER A 590 -32.32 0.79 1.31
CA SER A 590 -33.28 1.45 0.42
C SER A 590 -33.54 2.90 0.81
N ALA A 591 -33.78 3.17 2.10
CA ALA A 591 -33.98 4.53 2.61
C ALA A 591 -32.74 5.41 2.40
N LEU A 592 -31.55 4.86 2.69
CA LEU A 592 -30.28 5.56 2.47
C LEU A 592 -30.04 5.89 0.99
N LYS A 593 -30.29 4.94 0.09
CA LYS A 593 -30.19 5.18 -1.36
C LYS A 593 -31.10 6.33 -1.80
N GLN A 594 -32.33 6.39 -1.30
CA GLN A 594 -33.25 7.48 -1.59
C GLN A 594 -32.71 8.82 -1.07
N ALA A 595 -32.19 8.86 0.16
CA ALA A 595 -31.60 10.06 0.75
C ALA A 595 -30.37 10.55 -0.04
N ILE A 596 -29.48 9.65 -0.48
CA ILE A 596 -28.32 9.99 -1.31
C ILE A 596 -28.77 10.63 -2.62
N VAL A 597 -29.74 10.02 -3.32
CA VAL A 597 -30.24 10.56 -4.60
C VAL A 597 -30.93 11.91 -4.39
N GLN A 598 -31.73 12.05 -3.33
CA GLN A 598 -32.47 13.28 -3.06
C GLN A 598 -31.57 14.46 -2.68
N HIS A 599 -30.46 14.21 -1.97
CA HIS A 599 -29.67 15.27 -1.35
C HIS A 599 -28.27 15.45 -1.94
N LEU A 600 -27.68 14.42 -2.55
CA LEU A 600 -26.29 14.46 -3.00
C LEU A 600 -26.15 14.30 -4.52
N TRP A 601 -27.09 13.65 -5.20
CA TRP A 601 -27.11 13.55 -6.65
C TRP A 601 -27.76 14.77 -7.32
N SER A 602 -27.21 15.19 -8.46
CA SER A 602 -27.73 16.29 -9.26
C SER A 602 -28.32 15.79 -10.58
N GLU A 603 -29.61 16.07 -10.81
CA GLU A 603 -30.29 15.73 -12.06
C GLU A 603 -29.73 16.50 -13.28
N GLU A 604 -29.25 17.73 -13.07
CA GLU A 604 -28.70 18.57 -14.15
C GLU A 604 -27.37 18.04 -14.70
N THR A 605 -26.52 17.53 -13.81
CA THR A 605 -25.15 17.12 -14.15
C THR A 605 -24.99 15.60 -14.20
N GLY A 606 -25.88 14.85 -13.56
CA GLY A 606 -25.73 13.41 -13.33
C GLY A 606 -24.60 13.08 -12.35
N ILE A 607 -24.16 14.04 -11.54
CA ILE A 607 -23.04 13.89 -10.61
C ILE A 607 -23.54 13.64 -9.19
N VAL A 608 -22.96 12.66 -8.49
CA VAL A 608 -23.00 12.60 -7.03
C VAL A 608 -21.92 13.51 -6.48
N ARG A 609 -22.31 14.60 -5.80
CA ARG A 609 -21.37 15.55 -5.21
C ARG A 609 -20.51 14.86 -4.15
N MET A 610 -19.26 15.30 -3.96
CA MET A 610 -18.34 14.73 -2.96
C MET A 610 -18.85 14.91 -1.52
N SER A 611 -19.41 16.09 -1.22
CA SER A 611 -20.08 16.42 0.03
C SER A 611 -21.10 17.53 -0.18
N ASP A 612 -21.98 17.75 0.81
CA ASP A 612 -22.90 18.90 0.80
C ASP A 612 -22.21 20.27 0.95
N SER A 613 -20.94 20.30 1.40
CA SER A 613 -20.07 21.48 1.36
C SER A 613 -19.38 21.70 0.01
N SER A 614 -19.39 20.72 -0.89
CA SER A 614 -18.74 20.80 -2.20
C SER A 614 -19.71 21.36 -3.28
N PRO A 615 -19.19 22.02 -4.33
CA PRO A 615 -20.01 22.43 -5.47
C PRO A 615 -20.79 21.25 -6.08
N ALA A 616 -22.09 21.43 -6.34
CA ALA A 616 -22.95 20.38 -6.90
C ALA A 616 -22.57 19.97 -8.35
N THR A 617 -21.81 20.83 -9.04
CA THR A 617 -21.26 20.57 -10.37
C THR A 617 -19.84 20.00 -10.34
N GLY A 618 -19.21 19.98 -9.16
CA GLY A 618 -17.85 19.50 -8.97
C GLY A 618 -17.79 17.98 -8.98
N LEU A 619 -16.87 17.44 -9.78
CA LEU A 619 -16.67 16.01 -9.95
C LEU A 619 -15.52 15.54 -9.05
N CYS A 620 -15.83 14.67 -8.10
CA CYS A 620 -14.88 13.68 -7.59
C CYS A 620 -15.14 12.38 -8.37
N ALA A 621 -14.19 11.99 -9.21
CA ALA A 621 -14.39 10.87 -10.15
C ALA A 621 -14.69 9.56 -9.43
N HIS A 622 -14.02 9.31 -8.30
CA HIS A 622 -14.24 8.13 -7.46
C HIS A 622 -15.69 8.09 -6.95
N VAL A 623 -16.11 9.12 -6.20
CA VAL A 623 -17.45 9.17 -5.57
C VAL A 623 -18.55 9.01 -6.60
N ASN A 624 -18.44 9.73 -7.72
CA ASN A 624 -19.43 9.65 -8.77
C ASN A 624 -19.51 8.25 -9.39
N ALA A 625 -18.36 7.67 -9.73
CA ALA A 625 -18.30 6.33 -10.30
C ALA A 625 -18.76 5.24 -9.31
N TYR A 626 -18.45 5.37 -8.02
CA TYR A 626 -18.88 4.43 -7.00
C TYR A 626 -20.41 4.45 -6.81
N GLY A 627 -21.02 5.63 -6.83
CA GLY A 627 -22.47 5.78 -6.83
C GLY A 627 -23.13 5.10 -8.04
N MET A 628 -22.49 5.13 -9.20
CA MET A 628 -22.97 4.45 -10.41
C MET A 628 -22.77 2.93 -10.35
N SER A 629 -21.61 2.45 -9.89
CA SER A 629 -21.29 1.02 -9.84
C SER A 629 -22.17 0.25 -8.84
N LEU A 630 -22.59 0.92 -7.75
CA LEU A 630 -23.55 0.41 -6.77
C LEU A 630 -25.01 0.48 -7.25
N GLY A 631 -25.27 1.13 -8.40
CA GLY A 631 -26.63 1.38 -8.89
C GLY A 631 -27.44 2.33 -8.01
N VAL A 632 -26.76 3.19 -7.23
CA VAL A 632 -27.41 4.25 -6.43
C VAL A 632 -27.80 5.41 -7.35
N SER A 633 -26.89 5.80 -8.25
CA SER A 633 -27.10 6.93 -9.18
C SER A 633 -28.04 6.55 -10.34
N PRO A 634 -29.13 7.31 -10.57
CA PRO A 634 -29.96 7.15 -11.77
C PRO A 634 -29.14 7.25 -13.06
N SER A 635 -29.60 6.58 -14.14
CA SER A 635 -28.99 6.73 -15.46
C SER A 635 -29.12 8.16 -15.95
N HIS A 636 -28.05 8.73 -16.50
CA HIS A 636 -28.07 10.09 -17.02
C HIS A 636 -27.33 10.20 -18.36
N GLN A 637 -27.76 11.12 -19.22
CA GLN A 637 -27.18 11.31 -20.56
C GLN A 637 -25.69 11.71 -20.54
N LYS A 638 -25.22 12.29 -19.43
CA LYS A 638 -23.81 12.67 -19.22
C LYS A 638 -22.96 11.57 -18.56
N ASP A 639 -23.49 10.37 -18.31
CA ASP A 639 -22.75 9.29 -17.62
C ASP A 639 -21.41 9.00 -18.31
N ARG A 640 -21.42 8.83 -19.63
CA ARG A 640 -20.19 8.58 -20.40
C ARG A 640 -19.19 9.73 -20.30
N GLU A 641 -19.66 10.97 -20.33
CA GLU A 641 -18.82 12.15 -20.18
C GLU A 641 -18.19 12.21 -18.78
N ASN A 642 -18.99 11.96 -17.74
CA ASN A 642 -18.57 12.01 -16.34
C ASN A 642 -17.61 10.86 -15.95
N LEU A 643 -17.72 9.70 -16.62
CA LEU A 643 -16.88 8.52 -16.35
C LEU A 643 -15.58 8.50 -17.17
N VAL A 644 -15.67 8.71 -18.49
CA VAL A 644 -14.53 8.48 -19.40
C VAL A 644 -13.82 9.76 -19.78
N GLN A 645 -14.59 10.84 -19.95
CA GLN A 645 -14.22 12.13 -20.54
C GLN A 645 -13.67 12.00 -21.99
N PRO A 646 -14.11 12.84 -22.95
CA PRO A 646 -13.73 12.71 -24.37
C PRO A 646 -12.31 13.19 -24.72
N SER A 647 -11.39 13.23 -23.74
CA SER A 647 -10.04 13.78 -23.87
C SER A 647 -9.00 12.70 -24.20
N SER A 648 -7.95 13.06 -24.96
CA SER A 648 -6.76 12.23 -25.15
C SER A 648 -5.84 12.17 -23.92
N LYS A 649 -6.05 13.06 -22.94
CA LYS A 649 -5.28 13.09 -21.68
C LYS A 649 -5.73 11.99 -20.72
N LEU A 650 -5.04 11.79 -19.60
CA LEU A 650 -5.53 10.92 -18.52
C LEU A 650 -6.82 11.50 -17.87
N PRO A 651 -7.66 10.68 -17.22
CA PRO A 651 -8.83 11.16 -16.49
C PRO A 651 -8.40 11.78 -15.14
N PRO A 652 -8.79 13.04 -14.84
CA PRO A 652 -8.48 13.67 -13.57
C PRO A 652 -9.33 13.07 -12.44
N ALA A 653 -8.73 12.93 -11.25
CA ALA A 653 -9.46 12.51 -10.05
C ALA A 653 -10.49 13.55 -9.59
N PHE A 654 -10.22 14.84 -9.83
CA PHE A 654 -11.03 15.97 -9.39
C PHE A 654 -11.23 16.99 -10.52
N ARG A 655 -12.41 17.60 -10.59
CA ARG A 655 -12.72 18.68 -11.54
C ARG A 655 -13.80 19.61 -11.00
N GLY A 656 -13.52 20.90 -10.91
CA GLY A 656 -14.50 21.93 -10.57
C GLY A 656 -14.97 21.85 -9.12
N LEU A 657 -14.09 21.39 -8.23
CA LEU A 657 -14.34 21.35 -6.79
C LEU A 657 -13.79 22.61 -6.14
N GLU A 658 -12.61 22.53 -5.56
CA GLU A 658 -11.90 23.67 -5.00
C GLU A 658 -10.47 23.66 -5.52
N ALA A 659 -9.85 24.84 -5.54
CA ALA A 659 -8.52 25.00 -6.10
C ALA A 659 -7.45 24.10 -5.44
N ARG A 660 -7.67 23.55 -4.23
CA ARG A 660 -6.75 22.55 -3.63
C ARG A 660 -6.83 21.18 -4.31
N PHE A 661 -8.02 20.76 -4.75
CA PHE A 661 -8.24 19.48 -5.43
C PHE A 661 -7.89 19.58 -6.91
N ASP A 662 -8.37 20.65 -7.56
CA ASP A 662 -8.22 20.82 -9.00
C ASP A 662 -6.75 21.07 -9.40
N SER A 663 -5.93 21.63 -8.49
CA SER A 663 -4.49 21.83 -8.73
C SER A 663 -3.64 20.59 -8.47
N SER A 664 -4.21 19.47 -8.04
CA SER A 664 -3.44 18.26 -7.71
C SER A 664 -2.75 17.64 -8.91
N GLY A 665 -3.28 17.83 -10.14
CA GLY A 665 -2.74 17.20 -11.34
C GLY A 665 -2.76 15.66 -11.27
N LEU A 666 -3.68 15.08 -10.49
CA LEU A 666 -3.73 13.66 -10.18
C LEU A 666 -4.60 12.86 -11.16
N CYS A 667 -4.04 11.78 -11.69
CA CYS A 667 -4.77 10.63 -12.19
C CYS A 667 -4.58 9.44 -11.22
N SER A 668 -5.69 8.91 -10.72
CA SER A 668 -5.70 7.83 -9.73
C SER A 668 -6.24 6.54 -10.34
N PRO A 669 -5.42 5.46 -10.42
CA PRO A 669 -5.89 4.14 -10.83
C PRO A 669 -6.97 3.56 -9.90
N TYR A 670 -6.91 3.89 -8.60
CA TYR A 670 -7.98 3.58 -7.64
C TYR A 670 -9.30 4.20 -8.10
N SER A 671 -9.33 5.51 -8.35
CA SER A 671 -10.53 6.20 -8.83
C SER A 671 -10.99 5.67 -10.20
N ALA A 672 -10.06 5.41 -11.11
CA ALA A 672 -10.36 4.89 -12.44
C ALA A 672 -10.97 3.48 -12.38
N ALA A 673 -10.64 2.67 -11.37
CA ALA A 673 -11.21 1.34 -11.18
C ALA A 673 -12.74 1.39 -11.05
N PHE A 674 -13.25 2.30 -10.21
CA PHE A 674 -14.69 2.51 -10.07
C PHE A 674 -15.32 3.01 -11.37
N ALA A 675 -14.62 3.87 -12.12
CA ALA A 675 -15.12 4.36 -13.40
C ALA A 675 -15.20 3.25 -14.46
N VAL A 676 -14.21 2.37 -14.53
CA VAL A 676 -14.23 1.17 -15.39
C VAL A 676 -15.40 0.26 -15.00
N GLU A 677 -15.59 0.00 -13.70
CA GLU A 677 -16.69 -0.83 -13.21
C GLU A 677 -18.06 -0.21 -13.52
N ALA A 678 -18.21 1.11 -13.32
CA ALA A 678 -19.42 1.85 -13.67
C ALA A 678 -19.72 1.80 -15.17
N CYS A 679 -18.71 1.94 -16.04
CA CYS A 679 -18.87 1.76 -17.49
C CYS A 679 -19.44 0.37 -17.81
N PHE A 680 -18.88 -0.69 -17.23
CA PHE A 680 -19.41 -2.04 -17.43
C PHE A 680 -20.84 -2.20 -16.92
N LYS A 681 -21.18 -1.65 -15.75
CA LYS A 681 -22.56 -1.65 -15.20
C LYS A 681 -23.56 -0.87 -16.05
N ARG A 682 -23.09 0.04 -16.91
CA ARG A 682 -23.89 0.80 -17.87
C ARG A 682 -23.90 0.19 -19.28
N ASP A 683 -23.42 -1.04 -19.43
CA ASP A 683 -23.21 -1.71 -20.73
C ASP A 683 -22.25 -0.96 -21.67
N ASP A 684 -21.41 -0.06 -21.16
CA ASP A 684 -20.43 0.71 -21.94
C ASP A 684 -19.06 0.03 -21.96
N GLY A 685 -18.99 -1.13 -22.62
CA GLY A 685 -17.75 -1.90 -22.76
C GLY A 685 -16.62 -1.11 -23.42
N LEU A 686 -16.93 -0.29 -24.43
CA LEU A 686 -15.93 0.54 -25.14
C LEU A 686 -15.36 1.65 -24.25
N GLY A 687 -16.19 2.29 -23.43
CA GLY A 687 -15.75 3.27 -22.43
C GLY A 687 -14.85 2.64 -21.37
N ALA A 688 -15.18 1.43 -20.91
CA ALA A 688 -14.36 0.67 -19.98
C ALA A 688 -12.98 0.32 -20.57
N LEU A 689 -12.93 -0.19 -21.82
CA LEU A 689 -11.66 -0.48 -22.49
C LEU A 689 -10.82 0.79 -22.73
N ASN A 690 -11.45 1.91 -23.06
CA ASN A 690 -10.75 3.19 -23.22
C ASN A 690 -10.03 3.62 -21.93
N LEU A 691 -10.69 3.49 -20.77
CA LEU A 691 -10.10 3.80 -19.48
C LEU A 691 -8.97 2.81 -19.10
N LEU A 692 -9.19 1.50 -19.32
CA LEU A 692 -8.17 0.47 -19.11
C LEU A 692 -6.90 0.77 -19.94
N ASP A 693 -7.08 1.12 -21.22
CA ASP A 693 -5.99 1.46 -22.12
C ASP A 693 -5.25 2.73 -21.70
N ARG A 694 -5.97 3.82 -21.39
CA ARG A 694 -5.35 5.11 -21.06
C ARG A 694 -4.62 5.06 -19.72
N VAL A 695 -5.23 4.52 -18.68
CA VAL A 695 -4.69 4.59 -17.30
C VAL A 695 -3.65 3.48 -17.07
N TRP A 696 -3.96 2.23 -17.42
CA TRP A 696 -3.03 1.11 -17.17
C TRP A 696 -2.11 0.81 -18.34
N GLY A 697 -2.48 1.19 -19.57
CA GLY A 697 -1.66 0.95 -20.76
C GLY A 697 -0.29 1.60 -20.71
N MET A 698 -0.17 2.73 -20.02
CA MET A 698 1.10 3.42 -19.77
C MET A 698 2.02 2.63 -18.83
N MET A 699 1.46 2.00 -17.79
CA MET A 699 2.24 1.23 -16.80
C MET A 699 2.85 -0.04 -17.40
N VAL A 700 2.22 -0.60 -18.45
CA VAL A 700 2.68 -1.82 -19.13
C VAL A 700 3.64 -1.56 -20.29
N ASP A 701 3.94 -0.29 -20.58
CA ASP A 701 4.86 0.09 -21.64
C ASP A 701 6.32 -0.11 -21.19
N LYS A 702 6.96 -1.14 -21.74
CA LYS A 702 8.37 -1.47 -21.45
C LYS A 702 9.36 -0.42 -21.95
N THR A 703 8.94 0.48 -22.82
CA THR A 703 9.79 1.58 -23.30
C THR A 703 9.84 2.74 -22.31
N SER A 704 8.88 2.81 -21.37
CA SER A 704 8.87 3.80 -20.30
C SER A 704 10.07 3.59 -19.36
N PRO A 705 10.79 4.67 -18.96
CA PRO A 705 11.80 4.58 -17.93
C PRO A 705 11.21 4.11 -16.59
N ASP A 706 9.94 4.42 -16.30
CA ASP A 706 9.27 4.09 -15.05
C ASP A 706 8.56 2.73 -15.07
N TYR A 707 8.76 1.93 -16.12
CA TYR A 707 8.24 0.57 -16.17
C TYR A 707 8.71 -0.24 -14.94
N SER A 708 7.82 -0.56 -14.02
CA SER A 708 8.14 -1.36 -12.83
C SER A 708 7.85 -2.85 -13.03
N GLY A 709 7.16 -3.22 -14.11
CA GLY A 709 6.58 -4.56 -14.27
C GLY A 709 5.41 -4.85 -13.33
N GLY A 710 4.79 -3.82 -12.75
CA GLY A 710 3.53 -3.88 -12.01
C GLY A 710 2.76 -2.57 -12.14
N LEU A 711 1.77 -2.39 -11.28
CA LEU A 711 0.80 -1.29 -11.35
C LEU A 711 1.05 -0.26 -10.24
N TRP A 712 0.86 1.02 -10.56
CA TRP A 712 1.35 2.15 -9.75
C TRP A 712 0.27 2.72 -8.85
N GLU A 713 0.66 3.26 -7.70
CA GLU A 713 -0.20 3.91 -6.70
C GLU A 713 -0.97 5.10 -7.31
N ALA A 714 -0.27 6.02 -7.95
CA ALA A 714 -0.82 7.24 -8.53
C ALA A 714 0.08 7.77 -9.65
N MET A 715 -0.46 8.64 -10.51
CA MET A 715 0.31 9.30 -11.56
C MET A 715 -0.14 10.75 -11.78
N THR A 716 0.74 11.54 -12.36
CA THR A 716 0.39 12.87 -12.89
C THR A 716 -0.51 12.75 -14.12
N MET A 717 -1.16 13.85 -14.51
CA MET A 717 -1.97 13.92 -15.74
C MET A 717 -1.17 13.64 -17.04
N ASP A 718 0.16 13.73 -16.98
CA ASP A 718 1.07 13.45 -18.09
C ASP A 718 1.63 12.01 -18.07
N GLY A 719 1.16 11.17 -17.14
CA GLY A 719 1.49 9.74 -17.09
C GLY A 719 2.86 9.43 -16.50
N GLN A 720 3.35 10.27 -15.59
CA GLN A 720 4.54 10.01 -14.76
C GLN A 720 4.12 9.62 -13.34
N PRO A 721 4.93 8.87 -12.58
CA PRO A 721 4.70 8.71 -11.14
C PRO A 721 4.44 10.07 -10.46
N LEU A 722 3.46 10.14 -9.57
CA LEU A 722 3.02 11.41 -9.00
C LEU A 722 4.15 12.14 -8.25
N HIS A 723 4.93 11.38 -7.49
CA HIS A 723 6.09 11.83 -6.71
C HIS A 723 7.20 10.78 -6.81
N LYS A 724 8.42 11.12 -6.38
CA LYS A 724 9.58 10.21 -6.42
C LYS A 724 9.39 8.96 -5.54
N ASP A 725 8.65 9.12 -4.45
CA ASP A 725 8.36 8.09 -3.46
C ASP A 725 7.08 7.30 -3.76
N THR A 726 6.31 7.66 -4.80
CA THR A 726 5.14 6.90 -5.27
C THR A 726 5.47 5.41 -5.42
N SER A 727 4.61 4.54 -4.90
CA SER A 727 4.79 3.09 -5.04
C SER A 727 4.45 2.66 -6.47
N LEU A 728 5.39 2.02 -7.17
CA LEU A 728 5.15 1.49 -8.53
C LEU A 728 4.71 0.02 -8.53
N MET A 729 4.40 -0.51 -7.34
CA MET A 729 3.89 -1.85 -7.07
C MET A 729 2.80 -1.75 -5.99
N HIS A 730 1.63 -1.22 -6.35
CA HIS A 730 0.53 -0.92 -5.41
C HIS A 730 -0.74 -1.74 -5.71
N ALA A 731 -1.22 -2.47 -4.72
CA ALA A 731 -2.28 -3.47 -4.85
C ALA A 731 -3.65 -2.87 -5.20
N TRP A 732 -3.92 -1.63 -4.77
CA TRP A 732 -5.18 -0.94 -5.10
C TRP A 732 -5.36 -0.65 -6.60
N SER A 733 -4.30 -0.83 -7.40
CA SER A 733 -4.32 -0.59 -8.85
C SER A 733 -4.60 -1.87 -9.62
N ALA A 734 -4.71 -3.01 -8.93
CA ALA A 734 -4.91 -4.32 -9.52
C ALA A 734 -6.37 -4.64 -9.86
N SER A 735 -7.28 -3.64 -9.87
CA SER A 735 -8.67 -3.86 -10.25
C SER A 735 -8.87 -4.51 -11.63
N PRO A 736 -8.03 -4.30 -12.67
CA PRO A 736 -8.21 -5.00 -13.94
C PRO A 736 -8.17 -6.54 -13.80
N VAL A 737 -7.52 -7.06 -12.76
CA VAL A 737 -7.40 -8.50 -12.49
C VAL A 737 -8.76 -9.14 -12.27
N TYR A 738 -9.68 -8.47 -11.57
CA TYR A 738 -11.04 -8.97 -11.34
C TYR A 738 -12.06 -8.36 -12.31
N LEU A 739 -11.91 -7.09 -12.71
CA LEU A 739 -12.87 -6.42 -13.59
C LEU A 739 -12.97 -7.10 -14.96
N MET A 740 -11.83 -7.45 -15.57
CA MET A 740 -11.83 -8.06 -16.89
C MET A 740 -12.49 -9.46 -16.91
N PRO A 741 -12.14 -10.43 -16.05
CA PRO A 741 -12.87 -11.70 -16.02
C PRO A 741 -14.33 -11.55 -15.57
N MET A 742 -14.64 -10.66 -14.61
CA MET A 742 -16.02 -10.47 -14.15
C MET A 742 -16.94 -9.85 -15.20
N TYR A 743 -16.44 -8.93 -16.01
CA TYR A 743 -17.28 -8.16 -16.94
C TYR A 743 -17.05 -8.51 -18.40
N LEU A 744 -15.82 -8.75 -18.86
CA LEU A 744 -15.57 -9.12 -20.26
C LEU A 744 -15.85 -10.60 -20.51
N ALA A 745 -15.48 -11.48 -19.56
CA ALA A 745 -15.88 -12.89 -19.62
C ALA A 745 -17.23 -13.13 -18.92
N GLY A 746 -17.69 -12.20 -18.09
CA GLY A 746 -18.99 -12.22 -17.45
C GLY A 746 -19.08 -13.08 -16.18
N VAL A 747 -17.97 -13.65 -15.71
CA VAL A 747 -17.97 -14.74 -14.74
C VAL A 747 -17.97 -14.23 -13.31
N ARG A 748 -19.02 -14.53 -12.53
CA ARG A 748 -19.14 -14.11 -11.12
C ARG A 748 -19.95 -15.08 -10.26
N PRO A 749 -19.63 -15.20 -8.95
CA PRO A 749 -20.39 -16.04 -8.04
C PRO A 749 -21.73 -15.40 -7.65
N LEU A 750 -22.79 -16.21 -7.62
CA LEU A 750 -24.13 -15.85 -7.13
C LEU A 750 -24.40 -16.38 -5.73
N LYS A 751 -23.80 -17.53 -5.39
CA LYS A 751 -23.86 -18.13 -4.05
C LYS A 751 -22.46 -18.48 -3.57
N ALA A 752 -22.31 -18.46 -2.25
CA ALA A 752 -21.03 -18.67 -1.57
C ALA A 752 -20.33 -19.96 -2.02
N GLY A 753 -19.03 -19.83 -2.31
CA GLY A 753 -18.18 -20.92 -2.76
C GLY A 753 -18.48 -21.37 -4.20
N TRP A 754 -18.99 -20.47 -5.05
CA TRP A 754 -19.33 -20.73 -6.45
C TRP A 754 -20.36 -21.85 -6.65
N LYS A 755 -21.16 -22.17 -5.63
CA LYS A 755 -22.26 -23.16 -5.73
C LYS A 755 -23.23 -22.80 -6.86
N GLU A 756 -23.51 -21.51 -7.00
CA GLU A 756 -24.17 -20.94 -8.16
C GLU A 756 -23.35 -19.76 -8.66
N TRP A 757 -23.27 -19.62 -9.99
CA TRP A 757 -22.51 -18.58 -10.66
C TRP A 757 -23.21 -18.18 -11.96
N GLU A 758 -22.81 -17.07 -12.54
CA GLU A 758 -23.29 -16.62 -13.84
C GLU A 758 -22.13 -16.26 -14.78
N ALA A 759 -22.42 -16.28 -16.07
CA ALA A 759 -21.58 -15.77 -17.13
C ALA A 759 -22.39 -14.78 -17.99
N ALA A 760 -22.26 -13.49 -17.72
CA ALA A 760 -22.97 -12.40 -18.40
C ALA A 760 -21.98 -11.33 -18.88
N PRO A 761 -21.37 -11.49 -20.08
CA PRO A 761 -20.33 -10.60 -20.56
C PRO A 761 -20.89 -9.27 -21.09
N VAL A 762 -20.15 -8.19 -20.87
CA VAL A 762 -20.36 -6.90 -21.53
C VAL A 762 -19.58 -6.89 -22.82
N PHE A 763 -20.29 -6.76 -23.95
CA PHE A 763 -19.65 -6.70 -25.26
C PHE A 763 -18.86 -5.39 -25.41
N ALA A 764 -17.60 -5.51 -25.84
CA ALA A 764 -16.67 -4.38 -25.95
C ALA A 764 -15.90 -4.35 -27.28
N GLY A 765 -16.40 -5.04 -28.31
CA GLY A 765 -15.74 -5.09 -29.63
C GLY A 765 -14.52 -6.02 -29.71
N LEU A 766 -14.24 -6.81 -28.67
CA LEU A 766 -13.17 -7.82 -28.68
C LEU A 766 -13.61 -9.05 -29.49
N GLU A 767 -12.70 -9.63 -30.28
CA GLU A 767 -12.97 -10.84 -31.07
C GLU A 767 -12.96 -12.11 -30.21
N GLU A 768 -12.17 -12.09 -29.14
CA GLU A 768 -11.93 -13.24 -28.27
C GLU A 768 -11.78 -12.78 -26.82
N VAL A 769 -12.41 -13.49 -25.89
CA VAL A 769 -12.23 -13.35 -24.44
C VAL A 769 -12.24 -14.72 -23.78
N GLU A 770 -11.16 -15.06 -23.06
CA GLU A 770 -10.98 -16.29 -22.33
C GLU A 770 -10.66 -15.98 -20.86
N ALA A 771 -11.31 -16.70 -19.94
CA ALA A 771 -11.02 -16.62 -18.52
C ALA A 771 -11.04 -18.01 -17.88
N ALA A 772 -10.15 -18.21 -16.93
CA ALA A 772 -10.13 -19.37 -16.04
C ALA A 772 -10.06 -18.88 -14.59
N VAL A 773 -10.98 -19.33 -13.74
CA VAL A 773 -11.04 -18.94 -12.32
C VAL A 773 -10.93 -20.20 -11.45
N GLU A 774 -9.93 -20.24 -10.56
CA GLU A 774 -9.81 -21.29 -9.56
C GLU A 774 -10.92 -21.11 -8.50
N THR A 775 -11.97 -21.92 -8.59
CA THR A 775 -13.07 -21.93 -7.60
C THR A 775 -12.88 -23.04 -6.58
N PRO A 776 -13.58 -23.02 -5.43
CA PRO A 776 -13.57 -24.14 -4.48
C PRO A 776 -14.00 -25.48 -5.07
N ALA A 777 -14.81 -25.47 -6.13
CA ALA A 777 -15.26 -26.67 -6.83
C ALA A 777 -14.30 -27.15 -7.94
N GLY A 778 -13.24 -26.39 -8.23
CA GLY A 778 -12.29 -26.63 -9.31
C GLY A 778 -12.23 -25.48 -10.32
N LEU A 779 -11.48 -25.68 -11.39
CA LEU A 779 -11.22 -24.65 -12.40
C LEU A 779 -12.46 -24.42 -13.28
N LEU A 780 -13.05 -23.22 -13.23
CA LEU A 780 -14.09 -22.79 -14.16
C LEU A 780 -13.44 -22.10 -15.35
N GLN A 781 -13.64 -22.62 -16.56
CA GLN A 781 -13.08 -22.03 -17.79
C GLN A 781 -14.19 -21.57 -18.72
N ILE A 782 -14.02 -20.39 -19.31
CA ILE A 782 -14.94 -19.83 -20.29
C ILE A 782 -14.16 -19.18 -21.43
N HIS A 783 -14.69 -19.31 -22.64
CA HIS A 783 -14.12 -18.74 -23.84
C HIS A 783 -15.24 -18.24 -24.77
N TRP A 784 -15.27 -16.94 -24.98
CA TRP A 784 -16.14 -16.23 -25.93
C TRP A 784 -15.39 -15.94 -27.22
N THR A 785 -16.03 -16.20 -28.35
CA THR A 785 -15.57 -15.82 -29.69
C THR A 785 -16.65 -15.02 -30.38
N PHE A 786 -16.27 -13.90 -30.99
CA PHE A 786 -17.12 -13.01 -31.78
C PHE A 786 -16.51 -12.88 -33.18
N SER A 787 -17.29 -13.17 -34.20
CA SER A 787 -16.86 -13.43 -35.58
C SER A 787 -17.90 -12.95 -36.61
N GLY A 788 -17.53 -13.01 -37.90
CA GLY A 788 -18.34 -12.48 -39.00
C GLY A 788 -18.09 -10.99 -39.26
N ASN A 789 -18.48 -10.49 -40.44
CA ASN A 789 -18.32 -9.09 -40.80
C ASN A 789 -19.08 -8.21 -39.80
N GLY A 790 -18.35 -7.43 -39.00
CA GLY A 790 -18.94 -6.60 -37.94
C GLY A 790 -19.28 -7.35 -36.64
N GLN A 791 -18.69 -8.52 -36.40
CA GLN A 791 -18.90 -9.33 -35.18
C GLN A 791 -20.38 -9.65 -34.94
N THR A 792 -21.03 -10.35 -35.87
CA THR A 792 -22.48 -10.65 -35.83
C THR A 792 -22.82 -12.07 -35.35
N CYS A 793 -21.83 -12.96 -35.26
CA CYS A 793 -22.03 -14.35 -34.82
C CYS A 793 -20.82 -14.87 -34.02
N GLY A 794 -20.96 -15.97 -33.30
CA GLY A 794 -19.88 -16.45 -32.45
C GLY A 794 -20.20 -17.73 -31.70
N PHE A 795 -19.38 -18.03 -30.70
CA PHE A 795 -19.58 -19.15 -29.79
C PHE A 795 -19.14 -18.80 -28.38
N VAL A 796 -19.79 -19.41 -27.39
CA VAL A 796 -19.26 -19.54 -26.04
C VAL A 796 -18.94 -21.01 -25.77
N SER A 797 -17.73 -21.27 -25.27
CA SER A 797 -17.30 -22.59 -24.80
C SER A 797 -16.98 -22.49 -23.31
N ILE A 798 -17.49 -23.43 -22.51
CA ILE A 798 -17.35 -23.43 -21.06
C ILE A 798 -16.98 -24.83 -20.58
N ASP A 799 -16.12 -24.90 -19.57
CA ASP A 799 -15.87 -26.10 -18.78
C ASP A 799 -16.35 -25.86 -17.33
N VAL A 800 -17.45 -26.53 -16.97
CA VAL A 800 -18.13 -26.33 -15.67
C VAL A 800 -17.59 -27.31 -14.62
N PRO A 801 -17.08 -26.81 -13.47
CA PRO A 801 -16.71 -27.66 -12.34
C PRO A 801 -17.93 -28.43 -11.81
N LYS A 802 -17.72 -29.72 -11.51
CA LYS A 802 -18.77 -30.59 -10.97
C LYS A 802 -19.33 -30.02 -9.66
N GLY A 803 -20.64 -30.14 -9.47
CA GLY A 803 -21.30 -29.72 -8.23
C GLY A 803 -21.60 -28.23 -8.14
N THR A 804 -21.52 -27.51 -9.26
CA THR A 804 -21.92 -26.09 -9.37
C THR A 804 -23.06 -25.93 -10.37
N LYS A 805 -23.77 -24.80 -10.33
CA LYS A 805 -24.76 -24.42 -11.36
C LYS A 805 -24.43 -23.05 -11.94
N GLY A 806 -24.32 -22.97 -13.25
CA GLY A 806 -24.04 -21.76 -14.01
C GLY A 806 -25.25 -21.25 -14.78
N TYR A 807 -25.43 -19.93 -14.81
CA TYR A 807 -26.42 -19.26 -15.66
C TYR A 807 -25.69 -18.42 -16.71
N ILE A 808 -25.76 -18.82 -17.97
CA ILE A 808 -25.06 -18.15 -19.07
C ILE A 808 -26.04 -17.21 -19.77
N GLN A 809 -25.67 -15.93 -19.88
CA GLN A 809 -26.42 -14.90 -20.59
C GLN A 809 -25.59 -14.40 -21.78
N PRO A 810 -26.23 -14.15 -22.94
CA PRO A 810 -25.53 -13.46 -24.02
C PRO A 810 -25.29 -11.99 -23.62
N PRO A 811 -24.30 -11.32 -24.24
CA PRO A 811 -24.21 -9.88 -24.15
C PRO A 811 -25.51 -9.20 -24.62
N LYS A 812 -25.77 -7.98 -24.17
CA LYS A 812 -26.93 -7.20 -24.61
C LYS A 812 -26.96 -7.05 -26.14
N GLY A 813 -28.12 -7.32 -26.76
CA GLY A 813 -28.28 -7.33 -28.21
C GLY A 813 -27.76 -8.61 -28.89
N TRP A 814 -27.54 -9.69 -28.12
CA TRP A 814 -27.16 -11.00 -28.63
C TRP A 814 -28.10 -12.09 -28.12
N LEU A 815 -28.17 -13.19 -28.86
CA LEU A 815 -28.96 -14.38 -28.57
C LEU A 815 -28.05 -15.61 -28.48
N ILE A 816 -28.38 -16.50 -27.54
CA ILE A 816 -27.79 -17.84 -27.46
C ILE A 816 -28.68 -18.82 -28.24
N GLY A 817 -28.09 -19.49 -29.23
CA GLY A 817 -28.73 -20.57 -29.99
C GLY A 817 -28.45 -21.95 -29.42
N SER A 818 -29.09 -22.97 -30.01
CA SER A 818 -28.83 -24.38 -29.67
C SER A 818 -27.36 -24.75 -29.90
N GLY A 819 -26.73 -25.37 -28.90
CA GLY A 819 -25.36 -25.87 -28.95
C GLY A 819 -25.25 -27.38 -29.20
N ASP A 820 -24.10 -27.95 -28.85
CA ASP A 820 -23.79 -29.38 -29.07
C ASP A 820 -24.51 -30.34 -28.09
N ARG A 821 -25.27 -29.79 -27.12
CA ARG A 821 -26.08 -30.53 -26.14
C ARG A 821 -27.44 -29.86 -25.95
N THR A 822 -28.44 -30.65 -25.54
CA THR A 822 -29.73 -30.12 -25.06
C THR A 822 -29.49 -29.36 -23.75
N CYS A 823 -29.71 -28.05 -23.78
CA CYS A 823 -29.59 -27.20 -22.60
C CYS A 823 -30.96 -26.66 -22.17
N GLU A 824 -31.14 -26.45 -20.87
CA GLU A 824 -32.35 -25.86 -20.31
C GLU A 824 -32.28 -24.33 -20.43
N PHE A 825 -33.26 -23.74 -21.10
CA PHE A 825 -33.39 -22.29 -21.25
C PHE A 825 -34.30 -21.75 -20.14
N THR A 826 -33.80 -20.74 -19.43
CA THR A 826 -34.53 -20.00 -18.39
C THR A 826 -34.63 -18.53 -18.82
N GLY A 827 -35.67 -18.22 -19.61
CA GLY A 827 -35.75 -16.93 -20.30
C GLY A 827 -34.67 -16.81 -21.37
N SER A 828 -33.84 -15.75 -21.32
CA SER A 828 -32.67 -15.57 -22.18
C SER A 828 -31.40 -16.28 -21.68
N SER A 829 -31.45 -16.90 -20.50
CA SER A 829 -30.30 -17.57 -19.88
C SER A 829 -30.27 -19.07 -20.17
N VAL A 830 -29.08 -19.66 -20.21
CA VAL A 830 -28.87 -21.11 -20.32
C VAL A 830 -28.32 -21.65 -19.00
N LEU A 831 -29.00 -22.66 -18.43
CA LEU A 831 -28.54 -23.35 -17.22
C LEU A 831 -27.53 -24.44 -17.58
N VAL A 832 -26.42 -24.48 -16.85
CA VAL A 832 -25.34 -25.48 -17.01
C VAL A 832 -24.91 -26.03 -15.66
N ASP A 833 -24.55 -27.32 -15.58
CA ASP A 833 -24.27 -27.98 -14.29
C ASP A 833 -22.97 -28.81 -14.23
N SER A 834 -22.41 -29.23 -15.37
CA SER A 834 -21.11 -29.92 -15.42
C SER A 834 -20.55 -30.11 -16.83
N GLY A 835 -19.22 -30.13 -16.90
CA GLY A 835 -18.46 -30.53 -18.08
C GLY A 835 -18.43 -29.48 -19.20
N LYS A 836 -17.96 -29.93 -20.36
CA LYS A 836 -17.72 -29.05 -21.51
C LYS A 836 -18.99 -28.81 -22.32
N ILE A 837 -19.30 -27.55 -22.55
CA ILE A 837 -20.47 -27.09 -23.29
C ILE A 837 -20.03 -26.05 -24.29
N ARG A 838 -20.60 -26.09 -25.50
CA ARG A 838 -20.41 -25.10 -26.55
C ARG A 838 -21.77 -24.64 -27.05
N LEU A 839 -22.00 -23.33 -27.05
CA LEU A 839 -23.25 -22.70 -27.48
C LEU A 839 -22.98 -21.69 -28.60
N LEU A 840 -23.93 -21.55 -29.52
CA LEU A 840 -23.85 -20.60 -30.63
C LEU A 840 -24.32 -19.22 -30.20
N LEU A 841 -23.67 -18.16 -30.68
CA LEU A 841 -24.04 -16.76 -30.46
C LEU A 841 -24.42 -16.09 -31.78
N ARG A 842 -25.46 -15.24 -31.73
CA ARG A 842 -25.86 -14.39 -32.86
C ARG A 842 -26.29 -13.02 -32.35
N GLN A 843 -25.93 -11.96 -33.06
CA GLN A 843 -26.43 -10.62 -32.76
C GLN A 843 -27.91 -10.52 -33.15
N GLU A 844 -28.70 -9.82 -32.33
CA GLU A 844 -30.08 -9.45 -32.65
C GLU A 844 -30.06 -8.48 -33.85
N LYS A 845 -30.97 -8.71 -34.81
CA LYS A 845 -31.09 -7.90 -36.02
C LYS A 845 -31.86 -6.62 -35.79
#